data_AF-A0A7J8JSW1-F1
#
_entry.id   AF-A0A7J8JSW1-F1
#
_cell.length_a   1.000
_cell.length_b   1.000
_cell.length_c   1.000
_cell.angle_alpha   90.00
_cell.angle_beta   90.00
_cell.angle_gamma   90.00
#
_symmetry.space_group_name_H-M   'P 1'
#
loop_
_entity.id
_entity.type
_entity.pdbx_description
1 polymer ?
#
loop_
_entity_poly.entity_id
_entity_poly.type
_entity_poly.pdbx_seq_one_letter_code
_entity_poly.pdbx_strand_id
1 'polypeptide(L)'
;MEAFWKQMEDLQHCLVDQLKCSSPKARQLGMMVAERMISAEGLLHDSQDLQALDILERTLGQVHMAKTIEFLKLQIQEETRCRLAAISRSLDLLTVQGRLSGRQKEELLTQQHKAFWEEAERFSREFVQRGRGLVQAARVRQEEGMAELALAQADARTSLLAAAPLTADPEELLQAFHEVLERQRWARSDLEEEENLRATEAVAALCQELYRSTVETFQTLAEALFLHTLPGVTGLSQAECEYWRQEAGENAALQLGKSDRFRKQQWTLFQELLEQEKQVWMEEYSLSAVLQAHLRDHHESVLHRVLGQLGGLSEESARGILQGHDLLLRSALRRLALRGSAVATLAQMRLSGKKGLLQELREQQALERGSSPCLEEHQWQLLRALEARVLEETRRLEEEAQQTRLQLQQQLLAEAQELGQRLQQHTERALGQALLGHARASATRSRAKDREDFKRTLLEAAVESVYVTSAGVSRLVQTYYQQVRRVLQEHEDRRLEHLRTLQGDRRDNYKLQKKQELGDPSPGATGADGTQEAPHGVYQRMRAQQKKFLAQFTVHQRIRLDTWQQKARVLDLLETQLETQLQDAEQSFMSELAALARVPLAESKPFPSKRGPSEKPLKTKRKKPPLRERGDAGGPNHEDPASGEHPSGSLSKRLSQQEGDVGDGENPKKMLKKRSQL
;
A
#
# COMPACT_ATOMS: atom_id res chain seq x y z
N MET A 1 -0.79 -7.48 6.13
CA MET A 1 -2.24 -7.19 6.05
C MET A 1 -2.85 -7.15 7.43
N GLU A 2 -2.77 -8.28 8.15
CA GLU A 2 -3.22 -8.40 9.54
C GLU A 2 -2.58 -7.40 10.50
N ALA A 3 -1.34 -6.96 10.26
CA ALA A 3 -0.70 -5.91 11.07
C ALA A 3 -1.43 -4.55 10.97
N PHE A 4 -1.83 -4.15 9.76
CA PHE A 4 -2.60 -2.91 9.55
C PHE A 4 -3.99 -3.01 10.17
N TRP A 5 -4.63 -4.18 10.02
CA TRP A 5 -5.95 -4.44 10.61
C TRP A 5 -5.91 -4.41 12.14
N LYS A 6 -4.92 -5.07 12.76
CA LYS A 6 -4.69 -5.01 14.20
C LYS A 6 -4.44 -3.59 14.69
N GLN A 7 -3.66 -2.79 13.95
CA GLN A 7 -3.43 -1.39 14.28
C GLN A 7 -4.73 -0.55 14.26
N MET A 8 -5.65 -0.84 13.34
CA MET A 8 -6.96 -0.18 13.30
C MET A 8 -7.87 -0.63 14.45
N GLU A 9 -7.85 -1.92 14.82
CA GLU A 9 -8.57 -2.45 15.98
C GLU A 9 -8.04 -1.87 17.32
N ASP A 10 -6.72 -1.76 17.45
CA ASP A 10 -6.03 -1.25 18.64
C ASP A 10 -6.14 0.28 18.80
N LEU A 11 -6.58 1.00 17.76
CA LEU A 11 -6.69 2.46 17.76
C LEU A 11 -7.60 2.97 18.89
N GLN A 12 -8.75 2.34 19.10
CA GLN A 12 -9.66 2.72 20.19
C GLN A 12 -9.04 2.50 21.56
N HIS A 13 -8.30 1.40 21.73
CA HIS A 13 -7.62 1.11 22.99
C HIS A 13 -6.49 2.11 23.24
N CYS A 14 -5.71 2.47 22.22
CA CYS A 14 -4.66 3.47 22.32
C CYS A 14 -5.21 4.87 22.64
N LEU A 15 -6.33 5.27 22.03
CA LEU A 15 -6.98 6.56 22.29
C LEU A 15 -7.48 6.66 23.74
N VAL A 16 -8.02 5.58 24.29
CA VAL A 16 -8.55 5.55 25.65
C VAL A 16 -7.43 5.42 26.70
N ASP A 17 -6.49 4.49 26.50
CA ASP A 17 -5.50 4.14 27.53
C ASP A 17 -4.24 5.02 27.48
N GLN A 18 -3.74 5.34 26.29
CA GLN A 18 -2.51 6.13 26.14
C GLN A 18 -2.79 7.63 26.09
N LEU A 19 -3.84 8.04 25.37
CA LEU A 19 -4.21 9.45 25.18
C LEU A 19 -5.28 9.94 26.16
N LYS A 20 -5.76 9.07 27.07
CA LYS A 20 -6.76 9.39 28.11
C LYS A 20 -8.00 10.09 27.57
N CYS A 21 -8.41 9.77 26.33
CA CYS A 21 -9.62 10.31 25.74
C CYS A 21 -10.86 9.71 26.41
N SER A 22 -11.92 10.49 26.54
CA SER A 22 -13.21 9.94 26.94
C SER A 22 -13.68 8.92 25.89
N SER A 23 -14.30 7.82 26.33
CA SER A 23 -14.84 6.78 25.45
C SER A 23 -15.65 7.32 24.25
N PRO A 24 -16.57 8.31 24.40
CA PRO A 24 -17.28 8.88 23.25
C PRO A 24 -16.36 9.63 22.27
N LYS A 25 -15.38 10.39 22.79
CA LYS A 25 -14.42 11.12 21.95
C LYS A 25 -13.46 10.19 21.21
N ALA A 26 -13.04 9.09 21.85
CA ALA A 26 -12.23 8.06 21.21
C ALA A 26 -12.96 7.35 20.06
N ARG A 27 -14.26 7.08 20.22
CA ARG A 27 -15.10 6.50 19.14
C ARG A 27 -15.26 7.46 17.97
N GLN A 28 -15.55 8.74 18.24
CA GLN A 28 -15.68 9.76 17.21
C GLN A 28 -14.37 9.93 16.42
N LEU A 29 -13.23 10.01 17.11
CA LEU A 29 -11.92 10.07 16.45
C LEU A 29 -11.64 8.81 15.62
N GLY A 30 -11.98 7.62 16.13
CA GLY A 30 -11.83 6.38 15.39
C GLY A 30 -12.65 6.33 14.09
N MET A 31 -13.89 6.82 14.12
CA MET A 31 -14.73 6.92 12.91
C MET A 31 -14.16 7.90 11.89
N MET A 32 -13.74 9.10 12.33
CA MET A 32 -13.12 10.08 11.44
C MET A 32 -11.84 9.53 10.82
N VAL A 33 -10.99 8.83 11.58
CA VAL A 33 -9.78 8.19 11.03
C VAL A 33 -10.15 7.12 10.00
N ALA A 34 -11.16 6.28 10.26
CA ALA A 34 -11.60 5.26 9.31
C ALA A 34 -12.10 5.87 8.00
N GLU A 35 -12.93 6.92 8.05
CA GLU A 35 -13.40 7.66 6.86
C GLU A 35 -12.23 8.21 6.02
N ARG A 36 -11.24 8.82 6.69
CA ARG A 36 -10.07 9.39 5.99
C ARG A 36 -9.18 8.30 5.39
N MET A 37 -9.05 7.16 6.06
CA MET A 37 -8.31 6.01 5.55
C MET A 37 -9.04 5.34 4.38
N ILE A 38 -10.38 5.35 4.34
CA ILE A 38 -11.18 4.88 3.20
C ILE A 38 -10.87 5.74 1.96
N SER A 39 -10.88 7.07 2.11
CA SER A 39 -10.51 7.99 1.03
C SER A 39 -9.08 7.76 0.56
N ALA A 40 -8.13 7.57 1.49
CA ALA A 40 -6.74 7.27 1.16
C ALA A 40 -6.59 5.93 0.41
N GLU A 41 -7.29 4.86 0.82
CA GLU A 41 -7.26 3.57 0.10
C GLU A 41 -7.87 3.68 -1.30
N GLY A 42 -8.89 4.54 -1.50
CA GLY A 42 -9.41 4.88 -2.84
C GLY A 42 -8.33 5.50 -3.73
N LEU A 43 -7.69 6.58 -3.26
CA LEU A 43 -6.62 7.25 -4.01
C LEU A 43 -5.42 6.32 -4.28
N LEU A 44 -5.07 5.44 -3.33
CA LEU A 44 -4.01 4.46 -3.51
C LEU A 44 -4.37 3.38 -4.53
N HIS A 45 -5.65 3.00 -4.63
CA HIS A 45 -6.11 2.05 -5.62
C HIS A 45 -6.03 2.64 -7.03
N ASP A 46 -6.57 3.84 -7.23
CA ASP A 46 -6.52 4.55 -8.51
C ASP A 46 -5.07 4.76 -8.98
N SER A 47 -4.20 5.16 -8.06
CA SER A 47 -2.75 5.30 -8.30
C SER A 47 -2.10 4.01 -8.80
N GLN A 48 -2.45 2.89 -8.16
CA GLN A 48 -1.86 1.60 -8.44
C GLN A 48 -2.32 1.06 -9.81
N ASP A 49 -3.58 1.30 -10.17
CA ASP A 49 -4.14 0.91 -11.45
C ASP A 49 -3.47 1.69 -12.59
N LEU A 50 -3.29 3.01 -12.42
CA LEU A 50 -2.51 3.83 -13.36
C LEU A 50 -1.06 3.36 -13.45
N GLN A 51 -0.43 3.05 -12.32
CA GLN A 51 0.95 2.54 -12.30
C GLN A 51 1.09 1.20 -13.03
N ALA A 52 0.12 0.30 -12.91
CA ALA A 52 0.15 -0.97 -13.63
C ALA A 52 0.09 -0.78 -15.15
N LEU A 53 -0.71 0.18 -15.61
CA LEU A 53 -0.79 0.55 -17.03
C LEU A 53 0.49 1.24 -17.52
N ASP A 54 1.04 2.19 -16.76
CA ASP A 54 2.32 2.86 -17.07
C ASP A 54 3.46 1.82 -17.22
N ILE A 55 3.57 0.88 -16.28
CA ILE A 55 4.57 -0.20 -16.35
C ILE A 55 4.38 -1.04 -17.63
N LEU A 56 3.14 -1.35 -18.01
CA LEU A 56 2.86 -2.10 -19.23
C LEU A 56 3.32 -1.32 -20.48
N GLU A 57 2.93 -0.06 -20.60
CA GLU A 57 3.28 0.77 -21.76
C GLU A 57 4.79 0.93 -21.90
N ARG A 58 5.48 1.22 -20.79
CA ARG A 58 6.94 1.35 -20.76
C ARG A 58 7.66 0.04 -21.09
N THR A 59 7.17 -1.08 -20.59
CA THR A 59 7.77 -2.39 -20.91
C THR A 59 7.61 -2.74 -22.39
N LEU A 60 6.44 -2.49 -22.98
CA LEU A 60 6.23 -2.63 -24.43
C LEU A 60 7.12 -1.67 -25.23
N GLY A 61 7.26 -0.42 -24.77
CA GLY A 61 8.15 0.57 -25.35
C GLY A 61 9.62 0.11 -25.33
N GLN A 62 10.10 -0.45 -24.23
CA GLN A 62 11.45 -1.00 -24.13
C GLN A 62 11.67 -2.20 -25.07
N VAL A 63 10.69 -3.10 -25.21
CA VAL A 63 10.76 -4.21 -26.17
C VAL A 63 10.84 -3.68 -27.60
N HIS A 64 10.05 -2.64 -27.92
CA HIS A 64 10.10 -1.97 -29.21
C HIS A 64 11.46 -1.32 -29.51
N MET A 65 12.05 -0.60 -28.54
CA MET A 65 13.38 -0.01 -28.66
C MET A 65 14.46 -1.07 -28.87
N ALA A 66 14.42 -2.16 -28.10
CA ALA A 66 15.36 -3.27 -28.24
C ALA A 66 15.28 -3.92 -29.63
N LYS A 67 14.06 -4.13 -30.14
CA LYS A 67 13.86 -4.68 -31.49
C LYS A 67 14.37 -3.73 -32.58
N THR A 68 14.16 -2.42 -32.42
CA THR A 68 14.71 -1.40 -33.33
C THR A 68 16.23 -1.50 -33.42
N ILE A 69 16.93 -1.58 -32.29
CA ILE A 69 18.39 -1.74 -32.24
C ILE A 69 18.83 -3.06 -32.91
N GLU A 70 18.10 -4.16 -32.67
CA GLU A 70 18.36 -5.45 -33.29
C GLU A 70 18.27 -5.37 -34.83
N PHE A 71 17.21 -4.78 -35.38
CA PHE A 71 17.03 -4.61 -36.82
C PHE A 71 18.12 -3.76 -37.45
N LEU A 72 18.49 -2.66 -36.79
CA LEU A 72 19.58 -1.78 -37.23
C LEU A 72 20.90 -2.53 -37.30
N LYS A 73 21.19 -3.38 -36.30
CA LYS A 73 22.39 -4.23 -36.27
C LYS A 73 22.38 -5.28 -37.37
N LEU A 74 21.24 -5.93 -37.64
CA LEU A 74 21.13 -6.98 -38.66
C LEU A 74 21.28 -6.43 -40.09
N GLN A 75 20.95 -5.16 -40.30
CA GLN A 75 21.02 -4.50 -41.60
C GLN A 75 22.39 -4.64 -42.28
N ILE A 76 23.50 -4.57 -41.53
CA ILE A 76 24.83 -4.71 -42.14
C ILE A 76 25.11 -6.12 -42.64
N GLN A 77 24.60 -7.14 -41.95
CA GLN A 77 24.79 -8.53 -42.34
C GLN A 77 24.03 -8.83 -43.62
N GLU A 78 22.83 -8.28 -43.75
CA GLU A 78 22.04 -8.34 -44.99
C GLU A 78 22.71 -7.61 -46.14
N GLU A 79 23.25 -6.41 -45.89
CA GLU A 79 23.99 -5.63 -46.88
C GLU A 79 25.20 -6.42 -47.42
N THR A 80 25.97 -7.01 -46.50
CA THR A 80 27.13 -7.85 -46.80
C THR A 80 26.75 -9.03 -47.70
N ARG A 81 25.68 -9.75 -47.33
CA ARG A 81 25.18 -10.91 -48.10
C ARG A 81 24.71 -10.50 -49.50
N CYS A 82 23.95 -9.41 -49.62
CA CYS A 82 23.41 -8.95 -50.89
C CYS A 82 24.51 -8.53 -51.88
N ARG A 83 25.51 -7.78 -51.41
CA ARG A 83 26.65 -7.33 -52.23
C ARG A 83 27.53 -8.49 -52.68
N LEU A 84 27.88 -9.42 -51.77
CA LEU A 84 28.65 -10.61 -52.13
C LEU A 84 27.91 -11.50 -53.13
N ALA A 85 26.59 -11.67 -52.98
CA ALA A 85 25.77 -12.43 -53.94
C ALA A 85 25.68 -11.76 -55.32
N ALA A 86 25.77 -10.43 -55.39
CA ALA A 86 25.85 -9.71 -56.66
C ALA A 86 27.22 -9.89 -57.32
N ILE A 87 28.31 -9.74 -56.56
CA ILE A 87 29.67 -9.99 -57.03
C ILE A 87 29.84 -11.43 -57.52
N SER A 88 29.33 -12.42 -56.78
CA SER A 88 29.35 -13.83 -57.22
C SER A 88 28.70 -14.01 -58.57
N ARG A 89 27.50 -13.45 -58.78
CA ARG A 89 26.80 -13.55 -60.05
C ARG A 89 27.57 -12.92 -61.21
N SER A 90 28.18 -11.75 -61.01
CA SER A 90 29.01 -11.14 -62.04
C SER A 90 30.23 -12.00 -62.39
N LEU A 91 30.90 -12.58 -61.39
CA LEU A 91 32.02 -13.50 -61.62
C LEU A 91 31.58 -14.84 -62.24
N ASP A 92 30.38 -15.34 -61.91
CA ASP A 92 29.75 -16.50 -62.53
C ASP A 92 29.56 -16.27 -64.04
N LEU A 93 28.98 -15.12 -64.41
CA LEU A 93 28.77 -14.76 -65.81
C LEU A 93 30.08 -14.65 -66.60
N LEU A 94 31.11 -14.04 -66.01
CA LEU A 94 32.45 -13.99 -66.60
C LEU A 94 33.09 -15.37 -66.76
N THR A 95 32.80 -16.29 -65.84
CA THR A 95 33.26 -17.68 -65.92
C THR A 95 32.55 -18.42 -67.05
N VAL A 96 31.22 -18.25 -67.18
CA VAL A 96 30.42 -18.84 -68.28
C VAL A 96 30.84 -18.29 -69.65
N GLN A 97 31.23 -17.02 -69.72
CA GLN A 97 31.78 -16.39 -70.93
C GLN A 97 33.22 -16.83 -71.25
N GLY A 98 33.83 -17.69 -70.42
CA GLY A 98 35.20 -18.16 -70.60
C GLY A 98 36.28 -17.12 -70.33
N ARG A 99 35.93 -15.97 -69.73
CA ARG A 99 36.85 -14.87 -69.40
C ARG A 99 37.59 -15.11 -68.08
N LEU A 100 37.03 -15.93 -67.19
CA LEU A 100 37.63 -16.37 -65.92
C LEU A 100 37.67 -17.90 -65.87
N SER A 101 38.73 -18.45 -65.29
CA SER A 101 38.74 -19.86 -64.89
C SER A 101 38.01 -20.06 -63.55
N GLY A 102 37.44 -21.25 -63.34
CA GLY A 102 36.75 -21.58 -62.08
C GLY A 102 37.64 -21.39 -60.83
N ARG A 103 38.93 -21.72 -60.94
CA ARG A 103 39.90 -21.52 -59.85
C ARG A 103 40.11 -20.04 -59.54
N GLN A 104 40.29 -19.19 -60.56
CA GLN A 104 40.45 -17.74 -60.36
C GLN A 104 39.19 -17.12 -59.75
N LYS A 105 38.01 -17.56 -60.17
CA LYS A 105 36.73 -17.14 -59.60
C LYS A 105 36.65 -17.47 -58.11
N GLU A 106 36.98 -18.70 -57.71
CA GLU A 106 36.97 -19.12 -56.30
C GLU A 106 38.00 -18.32 -55.47
N GLU A 107 39.20 -18.09 -55.99
CA GLU A 107 40.23 -17.27 -55.32
C GLU A 107 39.75 -15.82 -55.13
N LEU A 108 39.13 -15.19 -56.13
CA LEU A 108 38.57 -13.85 -56.02
C LEU A 108 37.40 -13.79 -55.04
N LEU A 109 36.49 -14.78 -55.08
CA LEU A 109 35.35 -14.83 -54.16
C LEU A 109 35.79 -15.02 -52.72
N THR A 110 36.70 -15.94 -52.45
CA THR A 110 37.21 -16.17 -51.09
C THR A 110 37.88 -14.91 -50.52
N GLN A 111 38.64 -14.17 -51.33
CA GLN A 111 39.21 -12.88 -50.94
C GLN A 111 38.14 -11.84 -50.62
N GLN A 112 37.12 -11.70 -51.48
CA GLN A 112 36.03 -10.74 -51.26
C GLN A 112 35.16 -11.11 -50.06
N HIS A 113 34.78 -12.39 -49.92
CA HIS A 113 34.08 -12.89 -48.73
C HIS A 113 34.85 -12.56 -47.45
N LYS A 114 36.16 -12.80 -47.43
CA LYS A 114 37.00 -12.47 -46.28
C LYS A 114 36.97 -10.96 -45.99
N ALA A 115 37.23 -10.12 -46.98
CA ALA A 115 37.29 -8.67 -46.79
C ALA A 115 35.95 -8.07 -46.32
N PHE A 116 34.84 -8.49 -46.94
CA PHE A 116 33.50 -8.01 -46.58
C PHE A 116 33.07 -8.45 -45.18
N TRP A 117 33.29 -9.72 -44.80
CA TRP A 117 32.93 -10.20 -43.47
C TRP A 117 33.84 -9.65 -42.37
N GLU A 118 35.13 -9.45 -42.63
CA GLU A 118 36.03 -8.78 -41.69
C GLU A 118 35.54 -7.37 -41.36
N GLU A 119 35.06 -6.65 -42.36
CA GLU A 119 34.52 -5.31 -42.18
C GLU A 119 33.16 -5.31 -41.46
N ALA A 120 32.25 -6.23 -41.80
CA ALA A 120 30.99 -6.40 -41.07
C ALA A 120 31.22 -6.79 -39.58
N GLU A 121 32.27 -7.55 -39.29
CA GLU A 121 32.70 -7.84 -37.93
C GLU A 121 33.30 -6.62 -37.22
N ARG A 122 34.08 -5.78 -37.92
CA ARG A 122 34.57 -4.51 -37.37
C ARG A 122 33.41 -3.61 -36.97
N PHE A 123 32.45 -3.41 -37.86
CA PHE A 123 31.20 -2.71 -37.55
C PHE A 123 30.54 -3.27 -36.29
N SER A 124 30.38 -4.59 -36.20
CA SER A 124 29.69 -5.23 -35.08
C SER A 124 30.43 -5.02 -33.75
N ARG A 125 31.77 -5.10 -33.77
CA ARG A 125 32.62 -4.86 -32.60
C ARG A 125 32.55 -3.39 -32.15
N GLU A 126 32.69 -2.46 -33.08
CA GLU A 126 32.64 -1.02 -32.80
C GLU A 126 31.27 -0.58 -32.30
N PHE A 127 30.19 -1.07 -32.92
CA PHE A 127 28.82 -0.80 -32.50
C PHE A 127 28.58 -1.24 -31.06
N VAL A 128 28.97 -2.47 -30.70
CA VAL A 128 28.82 -2.97 -29.33
C VAL A 128 29.68 -2.17 -28.34
N GLN A 129 30.90 -1.81 -28.71
CA GLN A 129 31.81 -1.08 -27.84
C GLN A 129 31.35 0.36 -27.60
N ARG A 130 31.14 1.15 -28.67
CA ARG A 130 30.68 2.54 -28.58
C ARG A 130 29.24 2.62 -28.03
N GLY A 131 28.37 1.71 -28.45
CA GLY A 131 26.98 1.63 -27.97
C GLY A 131 26.89 1.35 -26.48
N ARG A 132 27.71 0.43 -25.95
CA ARG A 132 27.81 0.21 -24.49
C ARG A 132 28.21 1.48 -23.75
N GLY A 133 29.14 2.26 -24.30
CA GLY A 133 29.54 3.55 -23.74
C GLY A 133 28.38 4.55 -23.66
N LEU A 134 27.56 4.65 -24.71
CA LEU A 134 26.38 5.52 -24.74
C LEU A 134 25.33 5.11 -23.71
N VAL A 135 25.03 3.82 -23.62
CA VAL A 135 24.05 3.29 -22.64
C VAL A 135 24.56 3.49 -21.21
N GLN A 136 25.86 3.27 -20.96
CA GLN A 136 26.44 3.52 -19.64
C GLN A 136 26.40 5.00 -19.27
N ALA A 137 26.68 5.91 -20.21
CA ALA A 137 26.57 7.35 -19.98
C ALA A 137 25.13 7.78 -19.69
N ALA A 138 24.16 7.25 -20.43
CA ALA A 138 22.74 7.52 -20.17
C ALA A 138 22.31 7.03 -18.79
N ARG A 139 22.77 5.83 -18.37
CA ARG A 139 22.52 5.32 -17.02
C ARG A 139 23.08 6.23 -15.93
N VAL A 140 24.29 6.76 -16.11
CA VAL A 140 24.88 7.72 -15.15
C VAL A 140 24.03 8.98 -15.06
N ARG A 141 23.62 9.56 -16.21
CA ARG A 141 22.73 10.73 -16.22
C ARG A 141 21.39 10.46 -15.58
N GLN A 142 20.83 9.28 -15.79
CA GLN A 142 19.59 8.85 -15.15
C GLN A 142 19.76 8.77 -13.63
N GLU A 143 20.84 8.17 -13.14
CA GLU A 143 21.16 8.09 -11.70
C GLU A 143 21.35 9.49 -11.09
N GLU A 144 22.04 10.40 -11.78
CA GLU A 144 22.22 11.81 -11.38
C GLU A 144 20.88 12.56 -11.33
N GLY A 145 20.08 12.50 -12.40
CA GLY A 145 18.77 13.12 -12.47
C GLY A 145 17.80 12.58 -11.42
N MET A 146 17.84 11.27 -11.14
CA MET A 146 17.03 10.66 -10.08
C MET A 146 17.45 11.15 -8.69
N ALA A 147 18.74 11.41 -8.46
CA ALA A 147 19.22 11.98 -7.21
C ALA A 147 18.78 13.44 -7.02
N GLU A 148 18.92 14.28 -8.05
CA GLU A 148 18.44 15.67 -8.03
C GLU A 148 16.93 15.74 -7.80
N LEU A 149 16.19 14.89 -8.51
CA LEU A 149 14.76 14.78 -8.38
C LEU A 149 14.37 14.28 -6.97
N ALA A 150 15.06 13.30 -6.39
CA ALA A 150 14.80 12.86 -5.03
C ALA A 150 14.95 13.98 -3.98
N LEU A 151 15.94 14.86 -4.15
CA LEU A 151 16.12 16.05 -3.28
C LEU A 151 14.95 17.03 -3.44
N ALA A 152 14.62 17.40 -4.68
CA ALA A 152 13.49 18.28 -4.96
C ALA A 152 12.16 17.73 -4.42
N GLN A 153 11.99 16.41 -4.47
CA GLN A 153 10.82 15.72 -3.93
C GLN A 153 10.75 15.75 -2.40
N ALA A 154 11.90 15.66 -1.71
CA ALA A 154 11.96 15.82 -0.27
C ALA A 154 11.62 17.26 0.16
N ASP A 155 12.14 18.24 -0.57
CA ASP A 155 11.87 19.67 -0.34
C ASP A 155 10.39 20.03 -0.60
N ALA A 156 9.79 19.47 -1.65
CA ALA A 156 8.36 19.64 -1.92
C ALA A 156 7.48 19.04 -0.82
N ARG A 157 7.84 17.86 -0.30
CA ARG A 157 7.11 17.22 0.82
C ARG A 157 7.22 18.03 2.10
N THR A 158 8.43 18.48 2.45
CA THR A 158 8.65 19.29 3.65
C THR A 158 7.95 20.65 3.54
N SER A 159 7.97 21.28 2.36
CA SER A 159 7.24 22.53 2.10
C SER A 159 5.73 22.36 2.23
N LEU A 160 5.15 21.27 1.70
CA LEU A 160 3.71 20.99 1.83
C LEU A 160 3.32 20.77 3.29
N LEU A 161 4.11 20.00 4.05
CA LEU A 161 3.88 19.77 5.48
C LEU A 161 4.04 21.05 6.31
N ALA A 162 4.95 21.95 5.92
CA ALA A 162 5.14 23.24 6.58
C ALA A 162 4.04 24.27 6.22
N ALA A 163 3.51 24.20 5.00
CA ALA A 163 2.47 25.08 4.49
C ALA A 163 1.05 24.66 4.91
N ALA A 164 0.85 23.39 5.31
CA ALA A 164 -0.43 22.90 5.82
C ALA A 164 -0.74 23.55 7.18
N PRO A 165 -1.72 24.46 7.28
CA PRO A 165 -2.12 24.99 8.58
C PRO A 165 -2.75 23.86 9.40
N LEU A 166 -2.52 23.86 10.72
CA LEU A 166 -3.14 22.94 11.70
C LEU A 166 -4.69 22.97 11.71
N THR A 167 -5.30 23.80 10.86
CA THR A 167 -6.73 24.03 10.69
C THR A 167 -7.25 23.71 9.27
N ALA A 168 -6.40 23.24 8.34
CA ALA A 168 -6.86 22.81 7.00
C ALA A 168 -7.71 21.55 7.09
N ASP A 169 -8.68 21.40 6.18
CA ASP A 169 -9.49 20.18 6.08
C ASP A 169 -8.55 18.98 5.81
N PRO A 170 -8.58 17.92 6.65
CA PRO A 170 -7.73 16.75 6.45
C PRO A 170 -7.95 16.05 5.10
N GLU A 171 -9.08 16.23 4.43
CA GLU A 171 -9.39 15.66 3.11
C GLU A 171 -8.64 16.43 2.02
N GLU A 172 -8.68 17.76 2.07
CA GLU A 172 -7.88 18.62 1.21
C GLU A 172 -6.38 18.34 1.39
N LEU A 173 -5.93 18.10 2.62
CA LEU A 173 -4.54 17.73 2.90
C LEU A 173 -4.16 16.37 2.29
N LEU A 174 -5.02 15.35 2.45
CA LEU A 174 -4.80 14.03 1.86
C LEU A 174 -4.75 14.10 0.33
N GLN A 175 -5.66 14.87 -0.28
CA GLN A 175 -5.71 15.05 -1.72
C GLN A 175 -4.48 15.81 -2.22
N ALA A 176 -4.10 16.92 -1.58
CA ALA A 176 -2.89 17.67 -1.93
C ALA A 176 -1.62 16.82 -1.79
N PHE A 177 -1.54 15.99 -0.75
CA PHE A 177 -0.42 15.07 -0.56
C PHE A 177 -0.38 13.99 -1.65
N HIS A 178 -1.54 13.41 -1.98
CA HIS A 178 -1.66 12.44 -3.07
C HIS A 178 -1.26 13.04 -4.43
N GLU A 179 -1.71 14.25 -4.75
CA GLU A 179 -1.31 14.94 -5.98
C GLU A 179 0.20 15.18 -6.05
N VAL A 180 0.84 15.53 -4.93
CA VAL A 180 2.30 15.63 -4.88
C VAL A 180 2.92 14.26 -5.16
N LEU A 181 2.43 13.18 -4.53
CA LEU A 181 2.95 11.84 -4.82
C LEU A 181 2.75 11.41 -6.27
N GLU A 182 1.62 11.75 -6.90
CA GLU A 182 1.40 11.50 -8.33
C GLU A 182 2.38 12.29 -9.19
N ARG A 183 2.50 13.61 -9.01
CA ARG A 183 3.50 14.43 -9.74
C ARG A 183 4.91 13.87 -9.58
N GLN A 184 5.24 13.38 -8.40
CA GLN A 184 6.53 12.76 -8.11
C GLN A 184 6.74 11.43 -8.83
N ARG A 185 5.70 10.63 -8.98
CA ARG A 185 5.75 9.40 -9.78
C ARG A 185 5.91 9.71 -11.25
N TRP A 186 5.04 10.56 -11.81
CA TRP A 186 5.10 10.98 -13.21
C TRP A 186 6.48 11.52 -13.57
N ALA A 187 7.01 12.47 -12.80
CA ALA A 187 8.34 13.03 -13.08
C ALA A 187 9.48 12.00 -13.01
N ARG A 188 9.35 10.91 -12.22
CA ARG A 188 10.29 9.79 -12.25
C ARG A 188 10.11 8.98 -13.52
N SER A 189 8.88 8.58 -13.84
CA SER A 189 8.58 7.80 -15.03
C SER A 189 9.06 8.55 -16.30
N ASP A 190 8.73 9.82 -16.42
CA ASP A 190 9.12 10.69 -17.55
C ASP A 190 10.64 10.77 -17.69
N LEU A 191 11.37 11.01 -16.59
CA LEU A 191 12.83 11.07 -16.63
C LEU A 191 13.46 9.75 -17.10
N GLU A 192 12.96 8.62 -16.59
CA GLU A 192 13.45 7.30 -16.99
C GLU A 192 13.15 6.99 -18.47
N GLU A 193 11.94 7.33 -18.95
CA GLU A 193 11.56 7.12 -20.34
C GLU A 193 12.34 8.04 -21.30
N GLU A 194 12.49 9.32 -20.95
CA GLU A 194 13.25 10.27 -21.74
C GLU A 194 14.72 9.85 -21.89
N GLU A 195 15.39 9.39 -20.84
CA GLU A 195 16.76 8.89 -20.95
C GLU A 195 16.84 7.59 -21.77
N ASN A 196 15.85 6.70 -21.65
CA ASN A 196 15.79 5.48 -22.48
C ASN A 196 15.62 5.81 -23.97
N LEU A 197 14.74 6.76 -24.29
CA LEU A 197 14.52 7.26 -25.66
C LEU A 197 15.80 7.93 -26.19
N ARG A 198 16.38 8.87 -25.44
CA ARG A 198 17.63 9.55 -25.80
C ARG A 198 18.78 8.56 -26.03
N ALA A 199 18.91 7.54 -25.18
CA ALA A 199 19.93 6.50 -25.34
C ALA A 199 19.70 5.69 -26.62
N THR A 200 18.45 5.29 -26.88
CA THR A 200 18.08 4.53 -28.08
C THR A 200 18.33 5.34 -29.35
N GLU A 201 17.96 6.62 -29.37
CA GLU A 201 18.23 7.54 -30.48
C GLU A 201 19.73 7.71 -30.72
N ALA A 202 20.52 7.89 -29.67
CA ALA A 202 21.98 8.00 -29.78
C ALA A 202 22.61 6.71 -30.34
N VAL A 203 22.13 5.54 -29.90
CA VAL A 203 22.57 4.24 -30.43
C VAL A 203 22.14 4.06 -31.89
N ALA A 204 20.94 4.50 -32.26
CA ALA A 204 20.47 4.46 -33.65
C ALA A 204 21.29 5.39 -34.55
N ALA A 205 21.62 6.60 -34.09
CA ALA A 205 22.49 7.53 -34.80
C ALA A 205 23.90 6.97 -35.00
N LEU A 206 24.48 6.36 -33.95
CA LEU A 206 25.75 5.63 -34.04
C LEU A 206 25.67 4.50 -35.08
N CYS A 207 24.59 3.73 -35.09
CA CYS A 207 24.41 2.67 -36.07
C CYS A 207 24.39 3.21 -37.50
N GLN A 208 23.72 4.34 -37.74
CA GLN A 208 23.68 4.97 -39.05
C GLN A 208 25.04 5.52 -39.48
N GLU A 209 25.81 6.13 -38.57
CA GLU A 209 27.17 6.59 -38.82
C GLU A 209 28.08 5.44 -39.26
N LEU A 210 28.14 4.39 -38.44
CA LEU A 210 28.95 3.20 -38.73
C LEU A 210 28.47 2.52 -40.02
N TYR A 211 27.16 2.46 -40.26
CA TYR A 211 26.61 1.83 -41.45
C TYR A 211 27.04 2.55 -42.73
N ARG A 212 26.98 3.90 -42.74
CA ARG A 212 27.44 4.70 -43.89
C ARG A 212 28.92 4.45 -44.17
N SER A 213 29.75 4.52 -43.13
CA SER A 213 31.20 4.25 -43.24
C SER A 213 31.46 2.84 -43.80
N THR A 214 30.77 1.82 -43.28
CA THR A 214 30.96 0.45 -43.77
C THR A 214 30.47 0.28 -45.21
N VAL A 215 29.34 0.87 -45.58
CA VAL A 215 28.84 0.82 -46.97
C VAL A 215 29.81 1.51 -47.94
N GLU A 216 30.45 2.60 -47.55
CA GLU A 216 31.52 3.24 -48.33
C GLU A 216 32.70 2.28 -48.52
N THR A 217 33.17 1.62 -47.45
CA THR A 217 34.25 0.63 -47.59
C THR A 217 33.85 -0.54 -48.50
N PHE A 218 32.62 -1.04 -48.43
CA PHE A 218 32.11 -2.06 -49.36
C PHE A 218 32.14 -1.60 -50.82
N GLN A 219 31.88 -0.32 -51.09
CA GLN A 219 31.99 0.24 -52.43
C GLN A 219 33.46 0.25 -52.88
N THR A 220 34.39 0.70 -52.03
CA THR A 220 35.82 0.68 -52.37
C THR A 220 36.36 -0.73 -52.63
N LEU A 221 35.89 -1.74 -51.88
CA LEU A 221 36.26 -3.14 -52.11
C LEU A 221 35.74 -3.67 -53.46
N ALA A 222 34.50 -3.31 -53.81
CA ALA A 222 33.93 -3.66 -55.11
C ALA A 222 34.68 -2.95 -56.26
N GLU A 223 35.00 -1.66 -56.11
CA GLU A 223 35.80 -0.91 -57.09
C GLU A 223 37.19 -1.52 -57.28
N ALA A 224 37.87 -1.86 -56.19
CA ALA A 224 39.17 -2.52 -56.25
C ALA A 224 39.10 -3.87 -56.99
N LEU A 225 38.06 -4.67 -56.76
CA LEU A 225 37.83 -5.91 -57.48
C LEU A 225 37.66 -5.67 -58.98
N PHE A 226 36.70 -4.82 -59.38
CA PHE A 226 36.30 -4.66 -60.78
C PHE A 226 37.27 -3.82 -61.60
N LEU A 227 37.87 -2.77 -61.03
CA LEU A 227 38.69 -1.81 -61.77
C LEU A 227 40.19 -2.07 -61.63
N HIS A 228 40.65 -2.82 -60.63
CA HIS A 228 42.08 -3.08 -60.42
C HIS A 228 42.44 -4.56 -60.56
N THR A 229 41.71 -5.46 -59.90
CA THR A 229 42.06 -6.88 -59.89
C THR A 229 41.59 -7.62 -61.15
N LEU A 230 40.34 -7.42 -61.56
CA LEU A 230 39.73 -8.11 -62.70
C LEU A 230 40.43 -7.86 -64.05
N PRO A 231 40.82 -6.62 -64.44
CA PRO A 231 41.49 -6.37 -65.71
C PRO A 231 42.79 -7.17 -65.85
N GLY A 232 43.58 -7.29 -64.77
CA GLY A 232 44.84 -8.03 -64.77
C GLY A 232 44.67 -9.55 -64.90
N VAL A 233 43.51 -10.09 -64.51
CA VAL A 233 43.22 -11.53 -64.54
C VAL A 233 42.49 -11.96 -65.81
N THR A 234 41.68 -11.08 -66.39
CA THR A 234 40.75 -11.39 -67.50
C THR A 234 41.12 -10.72 -68.83
N GLY A 235 41.98 -9.70 -68.82
CA GLY A 235 42.32 -8.91 -70.00
C GLY A 235 41.16 -8.04 -70.52
N LEU A 236 40.12 -7.81 -69.71
CA LEU A 236 38.99 -6.95 -70.05
C LEU A 236 39.43 -5.49 -70.21
N SER A 237 38.76 -4.78 -71.10
CA SER A 237 38.93 -3.33 -71.24
C SER A 237 38.35 -2.58 -70.03
N GLN A 238 38.82 -1.36 -69.81
CA GLN A 238 38.33 -0.53 -68.71
C GLN A 238 36.81 -0.30 -68.80
N ALA A 239 36.27 -0.08 -70.01
CA ALA A 239 34.84 0.11 -70.22
C ALA A 239 34.01 -1.14 -69.88
N GLU A 240 34.51 -2.35 -70.19
CA GLU A 240 33.85 -3.60 -69.82
C GLU A 240 33.87 -3.81 -68.30
N CYS A 241 34.98 -3.49 -67.63
CA CYS A 241 35.08 -3.55 -66.18
C CYS A 241 34.15 -2.55 -65.47
N GLU A 242 34.01 -1.34 -66.00
CA GLU A 242 33.07 -0.33 -65.50
C GLU A 242 31.62 -0.77 -65.65
N TYR A 243 31.29 -1.44 -66.77
CA TYR A 243 29.99 -2.06 -67.01
C TYR A 243 29.69 -3.15 -65.97
N TRP A 244 30.61 -4.10 -65.75
CA TRP A 244 30.40 -5.19 -64.79
C TRP A 244 30.28 -4.70 -63.35
N ARG A 245 31.03 -3.67 -62.97
CA ARG A 245 30.89 -2.99 -61.67
C ARG A 245 29.49 -2.39 -61.52
N GLN A 246 29.00 -1.70 -62.54
CA GLN A 246 27.66 -1.11 -62.52
C GLN A 246 26.58 -2.18 -62.45
N GLU A 247 26.70 -3.24 -63.24
CA GLU A 247 25.76 -4.38 -63.21
C GLU A 247 25.77 -5.08 -61.84
N ALA A 248 26.93 -5.26 -61.21
CA ALA A 248 27.02 -5.78 -59.85
C ALA A 248 26.35 -4.84 -58.83
N GLY A 249 26.52 -3.53 -58.99
CA GLY A 249 25.86 -2.52 -58.16
C GLY A 249 24.34 -2.53 -58.28
N GLU A 250 23.82 -2.60 -59.51
CA GLU A 250 22.38 -2.69 -59.80
C GLU A 250 21.77 -3.99 -59.26
N ASN A 251 22.48 -5.11 -59.43
CA ASN A 251 22.08 -6.39 -58.85
C ASN A 251 22.07 -6.36 -57.32
N ALA A 252 23.06 -5.74 -56.69
CA ALA A 252 23.09 -5.56 -55.24
C ALA A 252 21.89 -4.71 -54.78
N ALA A 253 21.62 -3.58 -55.43
CA ALA A 253 20.47 -2.71 -55.13
C ALA A 253 19.12 -3.47 -55.25
N LEU A 254 18.97 -4.31 -56.26
CA LEU A 254 17.78 -5.15 -56.43
C LEU A 254 17.60 -6.14 -55.27
N GLN A 255 18.68 -6.77 -54.81
CA GLN A 255 18.63 -7.71 -53.68
C GLN A 255 18.36 -6.99 -52.36
N LEU A 256 18.99 -5.83 -52.15
CA LEU A 256 18.73 -4.98 -50.99
C LEU A 256 17.26 -4.55 -50.93
N GLY A 257 16.68 -4.17 -52.08
CA GLY A 257 15.25 -3.87 -52.15
C GLY A 257 14.34 -5.07 -51.82
N LYS A 258 14.80 -6.31 -52.04
CA LYS A 258 14.09 -7.51 -51.57
C LYS A 258 14.25 -7.69 -50.06
N SER A 259 15.47 -7.54 -49.53
CA SER A 259 15.75 -7.61 -48.09
C SER A 259 14.95 -6.56 -47.31
N ASP A 260 14.88 -5.32 -47.81
CA ASP A 260 14.11 -4.24 -47.20
C ASP A 260 12.62 -4.51 -47.13
N ARG A 261 12.05 -5.13 -48.18
CA ARG A 261 10.65 -5.56 -48.17
C ARG A 261 10.42 -6.63 -47.11
N PHE A 262 11.32 -7.60 -47.01
CA PHE A 262 11.24 -8.64 -46.00
C PHE A 262 11.37 -8.08 -44.58
N ARG A 263 12.34 -7.20 -44.34
CA ARG A 263 12.52 -6.51 -43.06
C ARG A 263 11.26 -5.72 -42.65
N LYS A 264 10.62 -5.03 -43.61
CA LYS A 264 9.33 -4.36 -43.37
C LYS A 264 8.23 -5.36 -42.97
N GLN A 265 8.20 -6.55 -43.58
CA GLN A 265 7.26 -7.60 -43.20
C GLN A 265 7.55 -8.17 -41.81
N GLN A 266 8.81 -8.40 -41.44
CA GLN A 266 9.17 -8.80 -40.07
C GLN A 266 8.75 -7.72 -39.06
N TRP A 267 8.94 -6.45 -39.41
CA TRP A 267 8.53 -5.34 -38.57
C TRP A 267 7.01 -5.30 -38.36
N THR A 268 6.21 -5.51 -39.41
CA THR A 268 4.74 -5.57 -39.29
C THR A 268 4.31 -6.76 -38.42
N LEU A 269 4.92 -7.94 -38.61
CA LEU A 269 4.62 -9.11 -37.78
C LEU A 269 4.95 -8.86 -36.29
N PHE A 270 6.07 -8.18 -36.02
CA PHE A 270 6.45 -7.80 -34.66
C PHE A 270 5.46 -6.79 -34.05
N GLN A 271 5.01 -5.79 -34.82
CA GLN A 271 4.00 -4.83 -34.35
C GLN A 271 2.66 -5.51 -34.04
N GLU A 272 2.22 -6.43 -34.90
CA GLU A 272 1.00 -7.22 -34.68
C GLU A 272 1.11 -8.08 -33.41
N LEU A 273 2.28 -8.69 -33.17
CA LEU A 273 2.54 -9.46 -31.96
C LEU A 273 2.49 -8.59 -30.71
N LEU A 274 3.13 -7.43 -30.71
CA LEU A 274 3.09 -6.49 -29.58
C LEU A 274 1.66 -6.04 -29.27
N GLU A 275 0.85 -5.78 -30.30
CA GLU A 275 -0.55 -5.39 -30.10
C GLU A 275 -1.39 -6.56 -29.53
N GLN A 276 -1.15 -7.79 -30.00
CA GLN A 276 -1.77 -8.99 -29.41
C GLN A 276 -1.37 -9.16 -27.93
N GLU A 277 -0.11 -8.91 -27.58
CA GLU A 277 0.33 -8.96 -26.19
C GLU A 277 -0.36 -7.89 -25.34
N LYS A 278 -0.47 -6.67 -25.86
CA LYS A 278 -1.23 -5.59 -25.21
C LYS A 278 -2.68 -6.00 -24.97
N GLN A 279 -3.35 -6.59 -25.97
CA GLN A 279 -4.73 -7.05 -25.83
C GLN A 279 -4.88 -8.11 -24.74
N VAL A 280 -4.01 -9.12 -24.72
CA VAL A 280 -3.99 -10.15 -23.67
C VAL A 280 -3.82 -9.54 -22.28
N TRP A 281 -2.94 -8.55 -22.15
CA TRP A 281 -2.77 -7.82 -20.89
C TRP A 281 -4.03 -7.09 -20.45
N MET A 282 -4.72 -6.42 -21.37
CA MET A 282 -5.99 -5.74 -21.10
C MET A 282 -7.11 -6.72 -20.73
N GLU A 283 -7.15 -7.91 -21.34
CA GLU A 283 -8.08 -8.97 -20.98
C GLU A 283 -7.86 -9.43 -19.54
N GLU A 284 -6.63 -9.77 -19.14
CA GLU A 284 -6.32 -10.20 -17.77
C GLU A 284 -6.60 -9.08 -16.75
N TYR A 285 -6.31 -7.82 -17.11
CA TYR A 285 -6.68 -6.67 -16.28
C TYR A 285 -8.20 -6.57 -16.09
N SER A 286 -8.97 -6.72 -17.17
CA SER A 286 -10.44 -6.69 -17.11
C SER A 286 -11.03 -7.84 -16.28
N LEU A 287 -10.46 -9.05 -16.38
CA LEU A 287 -10.87 -10.20 -15.57
C LEU A 287 -10.59 -9.96 -14.08
N SER A 288 -9.44 -9.39 -13.75
CA SER A 288 -9.11 -8.98 -12.37
C SER A 288 -10.09 -7.93 -11.85
N ALA A 289 -10.45 -6.94 -12.66
CA ALA A 289 -11.42 -5.91 -12.29
C ALA A 289 -12.82 -6.50 -12.03
N VAL A 290 -13.27 -7.44 -12.86
CA VAL A 290 -14.54 -8.15 -12.68
C VAL A 290 -14.54 -8.96 -11.37
N LEU A 291 -13.45 -9.68 -11.07
CA LEU A 291 -13.30 -10.40 -9.81
C LEU A 291 -13.41 -9.47 -8.60
N GLN A 292 -12.73 -8.33 -8.65
CA GLN A 292 -12.76 -7.33 -7.59
C GLN A 292 -14.16 -6.73 -7.39
N ALA A 293 -14.86 -6.39 -8.48
CA ALA A 293 -16.23 -5.89 -8.44
C ALA A 293 -17.18 -6.93 -7.81
N HIS A 294 -17.08 -8.20 -8.23
CA HIS A 294 -17.90 -9.27 -7.66
C HIS A 294 -17.65 -9.46 -6.16
N LEU A 295 -16.39 -9.43 -5.71
CA LEU A 295 -16.06 -9.53 -4.28
C LEU A 295 -16.64 -8.34 -3.51
N ARG A 296 -16.52 -7.12 -4.06
CA ARG A 296 -17.07 -5.92 -3.44
C ARG A 296 -18.58 -6.04 -3.24
N ASP A 297 -19.31 -6.31 -4.32
CA ASP A 297 -20.76 -6.38 -4.32
C ASP A 297 -21.28 -7.53 -3.42
N HIS A 298 -20.59 -8.67 -3.42
CA HIS A 298 -20.92 -9.78 -2.54
C HIS A 298 -20.79 -9.40 -1.05
N HIS A 299 -19.65 -8.84 -0.65
CA HIS A 299 -19.40 -8.49 0.74
C HIS A 299 -20.29 -7.34 1.22
N GLU A 300 -20.50 -6.32 0.40
CA GLU A 300 -21.42 -5.21 0.70
C GLU A 300 -22.85 -5.74 0.87
N SER A 301 -23.35 -6.56 -0.07
CA SER A 301 -24.73 -7.06 0.00
C SER A 301 -24.98 -7.98 1.20
N VAL A 302 -24.02 -8.84 1.55
CA VAL A 302 -24.10 -9.70 2.74
C VAL A 302 -24.13 -8.85 4.01
N LEU A 303 -23.24 -7.86 4.13
CA LEU A 303 -23.17 -7.02 5.33
C LEU A 303 -24.43 -6.19 5.53
N HIS A 304 -24.95 -5.56 4.46
CA HIS A 304 -26.19 -4.80 4.53
C HIS A 304 -27.38 -5.68 4.93
N ARG A 305 -27.46 -6.91 4.40
CA ARG A 305 -28.51 -7.88 4.77
C ARG A 305 -28.42 -8.29 6.23
N VAL A 306 -27.22 -8.62 6.72
CA VAL A 306 -26.99 -9.03 8.11
C VAL A 306 -27.34 -7.90 9.07
N LEU A 307 -26.89 -6.66 8.79
CA LEU A 307 -27.23 -5.50 9.60
C LEU A 307 -28.73 -5.17 9.57
N GLY A 308 -29.40 -5.36 8.43
CA GLY A 308 -30.85 -5.18 8.31
C GLY A 308 -31.68 -6.23 9.07
N GLN A 309 -31.15 -7.43 9.25
CA GLN A 309 -31.79 -8.51 10.01
C GLN A 309 -31.50 -8.45 11.52
N LEU A 310 -30.32 -7.96 11.91
CA LEU A 310 -29.93 -7.83 13.32
C LEU A 310 -30.60 -6.61 13.97
N GLY A 311 -31.72 -6.86 14.65
CA GLY A 311 -32.38 -5.85 15.50
C GLY A 311 -31.57 -5.55 16.78
N GLY A 312 -31.58 -4.28 17.22
CA GLY A 312 -31.00 -3.85 18.51
C GLY A 312 -29.65 -3.15 18.43
N LEU A 313 -28.99 -3.12 17.28
CA LEU A 313 -27.80 -2.28 17.10
C LEU A 313 -28.19 -0.79 17.04
N SER A 314 -27.38 0.07 17.66
CA SER A 314 -27.51 1.52 17.46
C SER A 314 -27.07 1.91 16.05
N GLU A 315 -27.62 3.01 15.52
CA GLU A 315 -27.22 3.52 14.19
C GLU A 315 -25.71 3.81 14.14
N GLU A 316 -25.15 4.36 15.21
CA GLU A 316 -23.70 4.61 15.34
C GLU A 316 -22.88 3.33 15.26
N SER A 317 -23.31 2.26 15.94
CA SER A 317 -22.62 0.95 15.88
C SER A 317 -22.74 0.29 14.50
N ALA A 318 -23.90 0.40 13.83
CA ALA A 318 -24.08 -0.12 12.49
C ALA A 318 -23.19 0.64 11.48
N ARG A 319 -23.14 1.97 11.59
CA ARG A 319 -22.27 2.83 10.77
C ARG A 319 -20.80 2.52 10.98
N GLY A 320 -20.36 2.36 12.23
CA GLY A 320 -18.97 1.98 12.55
C GLY A 320 -18.56 0.63 11.98
N ILE A 321 -19.46 -0.36 11.97
CA ILE A 321 -19.22 -1.68 11.35
C ILE A 321 -19.11 -1.55 9.82
N LEU A 322 -19.99 -0.79 9.19
CA LEU A 322 -19.95 -0.53 7.74
C LEU A 322 -18.64 0.15 7.33
N GLN A 323 -18.23 1.21 8.03
CA GLN A 323 -16.98 1.92 7.77
C GLN A 323 -15.75 1.05 7.99
N GLY A 324 -15.72 0.31 9.12
CA GLY A 324 -14.64 -0.62 9.40
C GLY A 324 -14.52 -1.69 8.31
N HIS A 325 -15.63 -2.24 7.84
CA HIS A 325 -15.62 -3.22 6.77
C HIS A 325 -15.18 -2.63 5.42
N ASP A 326 -15.70 -1.48 5.02
CA ASP A 326 -15.35 -0.81 3.75
C ASP A 326 -13.85 -0.53 3.67
N LEU A 327 -13.24 -0.04 4.76
CA LEU A 327 -11.79 0.17 4.82
C LEU A 327 -11.01 -1.12 4.56
N LEU A 328 -11.38 -2.21 5.24
CA LEU A 328 -10.69 -3.49 5.10
C LEU A 328 -10.88 -4.07 3.70
N LEU A 329 -12.10 -3.98 3.16
CA LEU A 329 -12.46 -4.45 1.83
C LEU A 329 -11.63 -3.73 0.76
N ARG A 330 -11.61 -2.39 0.75
CA ARG A 330 -10.79 -1.60 -0.18
C ARG A 330 -9.31 -1.96 -0.10
N SER A 331 -8.79 -2.09 1.11
CA SER A 331 -7.39 -2.47 1.33
C SER A 331 -7.09 -3.91 0.86
N ALA A 332 -8.07 -4.82 0.87
CA ALA A 332 -7.95 -6.18 0.35
C ALA A 332 -8.02 -6.20 -1.18
N LEU A 333 -8.96 -5.45 -1.77
CA LEU A 333 -9.13 -5.32 -3.22
C LEU A 333 -7.89 -4.72 -3.88
N ARG A 334 -7.33 -3.63 -3.35
CA ARG A 334 -6.08 -3.04 -3.87
C ARG A 334 -4.92 -4.04 -3.90
N ARG A 335 -4.81 -4.90 -2.87
CA ARG A 335 -3.80 -5.97 -2.84
C ARG A 335 -4.07 -7.06 -3.86
N LEU A 336 -5.33 -7.45 -4.03
CA LEU A 336 -5.74 -8.41 -5.03
C LEU A 336 -5.46 -7.89 -6.45
N ALA A 337 -5.68 -6.60 -6.71
CA ALA A 337 -5.31 -5.94 -7.96
C ALA A 337 -3.81 -6.07 -8.23
N LEU A 338 -2.97 -5.69 -7.26
CA LEU A 338 -1.50 -5.78 -7.37
C LEU A 338 -1.06 -7.22 -7.64
N ARG A 339 -1.68 -8.17 -6.93
CA ARG A 339 -1.42 -9.60 -7.10
C ARG A 339 -1.81 -10.07 -8.50
N GLY A 340 -2.97 -9.64 -9.01
CA GLY A 340 -3.42 -9.92 -10.37
C GLY A 340 -2.40 -9.45 -11.41
N SER A 341 -1.91 -8.21 -11.30
CA SER A 341 -0.87 -7.67 -12.19
C SER A 341 0.43 -8.49 -12.11
N ALA A 342 0.88 -8.87 -10.90
CA ALA A 342 2.08 -9.69 -10.71
C ALA A 342 1.93 -11.12 -11.24
N VAL A 343 0.72 -11.67 -11.17
CA VAL A 343 0.41 -12.99 -11.72
C VAL A 343 0.42 -12.96 -13.24
N ALA A 344 -0.16 -11.90 -13.84
CA ALA A 344 -0.12 -11.68 -15.28
C ALA A 344 1.32 -11.49 -15.80
N THR A 345 2.19 -10.74 -15.09
CA THR A 345 3.61 -10.59 -15.50
C THR A 345 4.33 -11.94 -15.49
N LEU A 346 4.12 -12.75 -14.45
CA LEU A 346 4.70 -14.08 -14.35
C LEU A 346 4.22 -15.02 -15.47
N ALA A 347 2.96 -14.94 -15.88
CA ALA A 347 2.44 -15.71 -17.00
C ALA A 347 3.18 -15.35 -18.30
N GLN A 348 3.40 -14.06 -18.56
CA GLN A 348 4.15 -13.61 -19.75
C GLN A 348 5.61 -14.08 -19.71
N MET A 349 6.27 -13.95 -18.56
CA MET A 349 7.65 -14.39 -18.40
C MET A 349 7.82 -15.89 -18.71
N ARG A 350 6.89 -16.74 -18.23
CA ARG A 350 6.91 -18.19 -18.48
C ARG A 350 6.76 -18.54 -19.96
N LEU A 351 5.96 -17.77 -20.71
CA LEU A 351 5.66 -18.03 -22.11
C LEU A 351 6.65 -17.35 -23.08
N SER A 352 7.44 -16.38 -22.60
CA SER A 352 8.33 -15.55 -23.42
C SER A 352 9.26 -16.33 -24.36
N GLY A 353 9.89 -17.40 -23.88
CA GLY A 353 10.81 -18.20 -24.70
C GLY A 353 10.11 -18.93 -25.85
N LYS A 354 8.91 -19.47 -25.61
CA LYS A 354 8.12 -20.17 -26.64
C LYS A 354 7.49 -19.20 -27.62
N LYS A 355 7.08 -18.02 -27.14
CA LYS A 355 6.64 -16.90 -27.98
C LYS A 355 7.76 -16.44 -28.93
N GLY A 356 8.98 -16.30 -28.43
CA GLY A 356 10.16 -15.97 -29.24
C GLY A 356 10.43 -17.01 -30.33
N LEU A 357 10.39 -18.29 -29.98
CA LEU A 357 10.53 -19.38 -30.97
C LEU A 357 9.43 -19.32 -32.04
N LEU A 358 8.17 -19.11 -31.65
CA LEU A 358 7.05 -19.00 -32.59
C LEU A 358 7.20 -17.78 -33.51
N GLN A 359 7.68 -16.66 -32.98
CA GLN A 359 7.99 -15.47 -33.77
C GLN A 359 9.08 -15.78 -34.81
N GLU A 360 10.18 -16.42 -34.43
CA GLU A 360 11.24 -16.81 -35.37
C GLU A 360 10.70 -17.73 -36.48
N LEU A 361 9.81 -18.67 -36.16
CA LEU A 361 9.18 -19.55 -37.16
C LEU A 361 8.27 -18.78 -38.12
N ARG A 362 7.51 -17.79 -37.64
CA ARG A 362 6.67 -16.92 -38.48
C ARG A 362 7.51 -16.03 -39.39
N GLU A 363 8.63 -15.51 -38.90
CA GLU A 363 9.58 -14.75 -39.70
C GLU A 363 10.22 -15.62 -40.79
N GLN A 364 10.58 -16.87 -40.48
CA GLN A 364 11.07 -17.86 -41.46
C GLN A 364 10.00 -18.20 -42.51
N GLN A 365 8.76 -18.38 -42.10
CA GLN A 365 7.66 -18.60 -43.04
C GLN A 365 7.46 -17.40 -43.99
N ALA A 366 7.58 -16.18 -43.49
CA ALA A 366 7.50 -14.97 -44.31
C ALA A 366 8.67 -14.88 -45.32
N LEU A 367 9.88 -15.29 -44.93
CA LEU A 367 11.04 -15.39 -45.84
C LEU A 367 10.72 -16.29 -47.03
N GLU A 368 10.31 -17.52 -46.73
CA GLU A 368 10.09 -18.56 -47.75
C GLU A 368 8.90 -18.24 -48.66
N ARG A 369 7.89 -17.52 -48.16
CA ARG A 369 6.78 -17.02 -48.99
C ARG A 369 7.21 -15.88 -49.93
N GLY A 370 8.25 -15.13 -49.57
CA GLY A 370 8.80 -14.03 -50.36
C GLY A 370 9.74 -14.48 -51.49
N SER A 371 10.21 -15.73 -51.48
CA SER A 371 10.96 -16.33 -52.58
C SER A 371 10.05 -16.68 -53.77
N SER A 372 10.46 -16.24 -54.98
CA SER A 372 9.99 -16.57 -56.34
C SER A 372 8.62 -17.28 -56.54
N PRO A 373 7.74 -16.78 -57.43
CA PRO A 373 6.44 -17.41 -57.74
C PRO A 373 6.52 -18.75 -58.51
N CYS A 374 7.70 -19.18 -58.96
CA CYS A 374 7.92 -20.51 -59.53
C CYS A 374 8.49 -21.43 -58.45
N LEU A 375 7.61 -22.05 -57.66
CA LEU A 375 8.00 -22.96 -56.60
C LEU A 375 8.54 -24.27 -57.20
N GLU A 376 9.83 -24.53 -56.99
CA GLU A 376 10.34 -25.90 -57.08
C GLU A 376 9.57 -26.78 -56.09
N GLU A 377 9.29 -28.03 -56.46
CA GLU A 377 8.49 -28.96 -55.66
C GLU A 377 9.04 -29.13 -54.23
N HIS A 378 10.37 -29.02 -54.07
CA HIS A 378 11.05 -29.04 -52.78
C HIS A 378 10.79 -27.78 -51.92
N GLN A 379 10.78 -26.59 -52.51
CA GLN A 379 10.48 -25.34 -51.80
C GLN A 379 9.03 -25.32 -51.32
N TRP A 380 8.10 -25.82 -52.14
CA TRP A 380 6.71 -25.95 -51.74
C TRP A 380 6.52 -26.99 -50.61
N GLN A 381 7.27 -28.10 -50.63
CA GLN A 381 7.27 -29.06 -49.52
C GLN A 381 7.83 -28.45 -48.21
N LEU A 382 8.91 -27.66 -48.31
CA LEU A 382 9.48 -26.93 -47.16
C LEU A 382 8.49 -25.93 -46.58
N LEU A 383 7.85 -25.12 -47.43
CA LEU A 383 6.81 -24.16 -47.02
C LEU A 383 5.65 -24.85 -46.29
N ARG A 384 5.16 -25.97 -46.81
CA ARG A 384 4.10 -26.75 -46.13
C ARG A 384 4.57 -27.34 -44.80
N ALA A 385 5.81 -27.81 -44.71
CA ALA A 385 6.37 -28.31 -43.45
C ALA A 385 6.51 -27.19 -42.40
N LEU A 386 6.95 -26.00 -42.82
CA LEU A 386 7.03 -24.82 -41.96
C LEU A 386 5.64 -24.35 -41.52
N GLU A 387 4.66 -24.31 -42.43
CA GLU A 387 3.26 -24.02 -42.12
C GLU A 387 2.68 -24.98 -41.08
N ALA A 388 2.90 -26.29 -41.28
CA ALA A 388 2.46 -27.30 -40.32
C ALA A 388 3.12 -27.11 -38.95
N ARG A 389 4.43 -26.80 -38.92
CA ARG A 389 5.16 -26.55 -37.68
C ARG A 389 4.71 -25.27 -36.96
N VAL A 390 4.47 -24.18 -37.70
CA VAL A 390 3.94 -22.93 -37.13
C VAL A 390 2.57 -23.18 -36.51
N LEU A 391 1.70 -23.94 -37.17
CA LEU A 391 0.38 -24.29 -36.65
C LEU A 391 0.48 -25.18 -35.40
N GLU A 392 1.37 -26.17 -35.41
CA GLU A 392 1.59 -27.04 -34.25
C GLU A 392 2.13 -26.27 -33.03
N GLU A 393 3.17 -25.46 -33.23
CA GLU A 393 3.75 -24.64 -32.15
C GLU A 393 2.78 -23.56 -31.67
N THR A 394 1.93 -23.01 -32.56
CA THR A 394 0.85 -22.09 -32.15
C THR A 394 -0.15 -22.79 -31.23
N ARG A 395 -0.60 -24.00 -31.58
CA ARG A 395 -1.51 -24.79 -30.73
C ARG A 395 -0.89 -25.15 -29.39
N ARG A 396 0.37 -25.61 -29.39
CA ARG A 396 1.11 -25.92 -28.15
C ARG A 396 1.24 -24.68 -27.26
N LEU A 397 1.56 -23.53 -27.84
CA LEU A 397 1.64 -22.27 -27.10
C LEU A 397 0.27 -21.86 -26.54
N GLU A 398 -0.81 -22.00 -27.31
CA GLU A 398 -2.18 -21.72 -26.86
C GLU A 398 -2.60 -22.62 -25.69
N GLU A 399 -2.36 -23.93 -25.79
CA GLU A 399 -2.66 -24.91 -24.74
C GLU A 399 -1.89 -24.59 -23.45
N GLU A 400 -0.59 -24.33 -23.55
CA GLU A 400 0.23 -23.97 -22.38
C GLU A 400 -0.10 -22.60 -21.81
N ALA A 401 -0.45 -21.63 -22.67
CA ALA A 401 -0.90 -20.33 -22.23
C ALA A 401 -2.22 -20.45 -21.46
N GLN A 402 -3.18 -21.23 -21.97
CA GLN A 402 -4.44 -21.52 -21.29
C GLN A 402 -4.20 -22.25 -19.97
N GLN A 403 -3.34 -23.26 -19.95
CA GLN A 403 -3.02 -24.01 -18.71
C GLN A 403 -2.35 -23.10 -17.67
N THR A 404 -1.36 -22.30 -18.09
CA THR A 404 -0.65 -21.37 -17.22
C THR A 404 -1.59 -20.30 -16.66
N ARG A 405 -2.44 -19.71 -17.51
CA ARG A 405 -3.47 -18.74 -17.09
C ARG A 405 -4.44 -19.37 -16.11
N LEU A 406 -4.99 -20.55 -16.41
CA LEU A 406 -5.93 -21.24 -15.53
C LEU A 406 -5.33 -21.53 -14.15
N GLN A 407 -4.11 -22.08 -14.09
CA GLN A 407 -3.43 -22.37 -12.83
C GLN A 407 -3.24 -21.11 -11.98
N LEU A 408 -2.80 -20.03 -12.62
CA LEU A 408 -2.52 -18.76 -11.98
C LEU A 408 -3.79 -18.02 -11.54
N GLN A 409 -4.85 -18.06 -12.35
CA GLN A 409 -6.18 -17.53 -12.00
C GLN A 409 -6.81 -18.32 -10.85
N GLN A 410 -6.64 -19.65 -10.81
CA GLN A 410 -7.10 -20.46 -9.66
C GLN A 410 -6.39 -20.07 -8.36
N GLN A 411 -5.09 -19.77 -8.41
CA GLN A 411 -4.36 -19.26 -7.25
C GLN A 411 -4.91 -17.90 -6.80
N LEU A 412 -5.16 -16.98 -7.75
CA LEU A 412 -5.76 -15.67 -7.44
C LEU A 412 -7.16 -15.83 -6.82
N LEU A 413 -7.97 -16.75 -7.32
CA LEU A 413 -9.29 -17.05 -6.77
C LEU A 413 -9.22 -17.65 -5.36
N ALA A 414 -8.27 -18.56 -5.10
CA ALA A 414 -8.05 -19.10 -3.76
C ALA A 414 -7.61 -18.01 -2.78
N GLU A 415 -6.66 -17.15 -3.18
CA GLU A 415 -6.24 -15.99 -2.37
C GLU A 415 -7.40 -15.02 -2.11
N ALA A 416 -8.25 -14.77 -3.12
CA ALA A 416 -9.47 -13.97 -2.96
C ALA A 416 -10.47 -14.60 -1.97
N GLN A 417 -10.66 -15.91 -2.03
CA GLN A 417 -11.52 -16.64 -1.08
C GLN A 417 -10.96 -16.58 0.34
N GLU A 418 -9.66 -16.76 0.54
CA GLU A 418 -9.01 -16.61 1.85
C GLU A 418 -9.17 -15.19 2.41
N LEU A 419 -8.98 -14.17 1.58
CA LEU A 419 -9.20 -12.78 1.97
C LEU A 419 -10.66 -12.55 2.36
N GLY A 420 -11.61 -13.09 1.59
CA GLY A 420 -13.04 -13.03 1.89
C GLY A 420 -13.39 -13.69 3.23
N GLN A 421 -12.82 -14.86 3.54
CA GLN A 421 -13.01 -15.53 4.82
C GLN A 421 -12.45 -14.70 5.98
N ARG A 422 -11.27 -14.08 5.82
CA ARG A 422 -10.69 -13.20 6.85
C ARG A 422 -11.54 -11.95 7.07
N LEU A 423 -12.06 -11.34 6.00
CA LEU A 423 -12.98 -10.21 6.07
C LEU A 423 -14.26 -10.60 6.81
N GLN A 424 -14.82 -11.77 6.52
CA GLN A 424 -16.00 -12.30 7.21
C GLN A 424 -15.74 -12.53 8.71
N GLN A 425 -14.62 -13.16 9.07
CA GLN A 425 -14.28 -13.35 10.48
C GLN A 425 -14.14 -12.02 11.24
N HIS A 426 -13.61 -10.99 10.58
CA HIS A 426 -13.52 -9.66 11.18
C HIS A 426 -14.91 -9.03 11.36
N THR A 427 -15.79 -9.11 10.36
CA THR A 427 -17.16 -8.57 10.50
C THR A 427 -17.94 -9.31 11.58
N GLU A 428 -17.83 -10.63 11.67
CA GLU A 428 -18.43 -11.44 12.73
C GLU A 428 -17.95 -11.01 14.13
N ARG A 429 -16.65 -10.76 14.31
CA ARG A 429 -16.09 -10.27 15.58
C ARG A 429 -16.62 -8.87 15.92
N ALA A 430 -16.63 -7.96 14.94
CA ALA A 430 -17.12 -6.59 15.13
C ALA A 430 -18.63 -6.57 15.50
N LEU A 431 -19.44 -7.38 14.81
CA LEU A 431 -20.86 -7.59 15.12
C LEU A 431 -21.04 -8.15 16.53
N GLY A 432 -20.28 -9.20 16.89
CA GLY A 432 -20.32 -9.80 18.23
C GLY A 432 -19.97 -8.80 19.33
N GLN A 433 -18.93 -7.99 19.14
CA GLN A 433 -18.56 -6.93 20.09
C GLN A 433 -19.64 -5.86 20.23
N ALA A 434 -20.26 -5.43 19.12
CA ALA A 434 -21.33 -4.44 19.14
C ALA A 434 -22.58 -4.97 19.85
N LEU A 435 -22.98 -6.22 19.59
CA LEU A 435 -24.10 -6.89 20.25
C LEU A 435 -23.84 -7.10 21.75
N LEU A 436 -22.63 -7.50 22.15
CA LEU A 436 -22.23 -7.60 23.56
C LEU A 436 -22.27 -6.24 24.25
N GLY A 437 -21.79 -5.19 23.59
CA GLY A 437 -21.89 -3.82 24.07
C GLY A 437 -23.35 -3.38 24.28
N HIS A 438 -24.22 -3.70 23.32
CA HIS A 438 -25.65 -3.44 23.43
C HIS A 438 -26.29 -4.20 24.60
N ALA A 439 -26.04 -5.50 24.74
CA ALA A 439 -26.57 -6.32 25.83
C ALA A 439 -26.13 -5.83 27.22
N ARG A 440 -24.89 -5.35 27.35
CA ARG A 440 -24.40 -4.72 28.60
C ARG A 440 -25.09 -3.39 28.88
N ALA A 441 -25.30 -2.58 27.84
CA ALA A 441 -26.02 -1.30 27.96
C ALA A 441 -27.52 -1.49 28.27
N SER A 442 -28.15 -2.54 27.74
CA SER A 442 -29.54 -2.86 28.06
C SER A 442 -29.69 -3.45 29.47
N ALA A 443 -28.77 -4.32 29.90
CA ALA A 443 -28.77 -4.87 31.27
C ALA A 443 -28.49 -3.81 32.35
N THR A 444 -27.70 -2.79 32.04
CA THR A 444 -27.49 -1.65 32.96
C THR A 444 -28.71 -0.74 33.03
N ARG A 445 -29.43 -0.53 31.92
CA ARG A 445 -30.71 0.18 31.91
C ARG A 445 -31.83 -0.59 32.61
N SER A 446 -31.88 -1.92 32.46
CA SER A 446 -32.89 -2.74 33.15
C SER A 446 -32.70 -2.70 34.66
N ARG A 447 -31.47 -2.81 35.16
CA ARG A 447 -31.17 -2.67 36.61
C ARG A 447 -31.58 -1.31 37.19
N ALA A 448 -31.45 -0.24 36.43
CA ALA A 448 -31.92 1.08 36.85
C ALA A 448 -33.45 1.11 36.96
N LYS A 449 -34.14 0.50 35.99
CA LYS A 449 -35.60 0.39 35.96
C LYS A 449 -36.15 -0.51 37.08
N ASP A 450 -35.52 -1.66 37.34
CA ASP A 450 -35.89 -2.59 38.41
C ASP A 450 -35.80 -1.92 39.80
N ARG A 451 -34.86 -0.98 39.98
CA ARG A 451 -34.72 -0.19 41.22
C ARG A 451 -35.84 0.83 41.40
N GLU A 452 -36.32 1.44 40.31
CA GLU A 452 -37.46 2.36 40.33
C GLU A 452 -38.78 1.60 40.56
N ASP A 453 -38.94 0.44 39.92
CA ASP A 453 -40.10 -0.41 40.12
C ASP A 453 -40.13 -0.99 41.55
N PHE A 454 -38.97 -1.37 42.13
CA PHE A 454 -38.88 -1.74 43.55
C PHE A 454 -39.31 -0.60 44.50
N LYS A 455 -38.92 0.65 44.23
CA LYS A 455 -39.38 1.81 45.00
C LYS A 455 -40.91 1.96 44.92
N ARG A 456 -41.51 1.74 43.74
CA ARG A 456 -42.96 1.81 43.52
C ARG A 456 -43.69 0.69 44.28
N THR A 457 -43.24 -0.56 44.15
CA THR A 457 -43.84 -1.72 44.83
C THR A 457 -43.73 -1.62 46.35
N LEU A 458 -42.64 -1.07 46.88
CA LEU A 458 -42.46 -0.90 48.33
C LEU A 458 -43.37 0.21 48.90
N LEU A 459 -43.67 1.24 48.10
CA LEU A 459 -44.66 2.26 48.40
C LEU A 459 -46.09 1.69 48.39
N GLU A 460 -46.42 0.90 47.37
CA GLU A 460 -47.71 0.21 47.25
C GLU A 460 -47.93 -0.76 48.41
N ALA A 461 -46.94 -1.61 48.73
CA ALA A 461 -47.00 -2.53 49.87
C ALA A 461 -47.12 -1.81 51.22
N ALA A 462 -46.49 -0.63 51.39
CA ALA A 462 -46.64 0.16 52.61
C ALA A 462 -48.05 0.79 52.75
N VAL A 463 -48.70 1.13 51.63
CA VAL A 463 -50.08 1.68 51.61
C VAL A 463 -51.14 0.59 51.77
N GLU A 464 -50.88 -0.62 51.26
CA GLU A 464 -51.75 -1.80 51.37
C GLU A 464 -51.61 -2.54 52.71
N SER A 465 -50.59 -2.21 53.51
CA SER A 465 -50.37 -2.80 54.82
C SER A 465 -51.49 -2.43 55.81
N VAL A 466 -52.17 -3.45 56.35
CA VAL A 466 -53.28 -3.33 57.33
C VAL A 466 -52.90 -2.53 58.60
N TYR A 467 -51.61 -2.40 58.87
CA TYR A 467 -51.07 -1.77 60.08
C TYR A 467 -50.58 -0.34 59.85
N VAL A 468 -50.73 0.21 58.65
CA VAL A 468 -50.24 1.54 58.28
C VAL A 468 -51.41 2.39 57.77
N THR A 469 -51.53 3.62 58.27
CA THR A 469 -52.53 4.56 57.77
C THR A 469 -51.99 5.31 56.55
N SER A 470 -52.83 5.56 55.55
CA SER A 470 -52.47 6.35 54.35
C SER A 470 -51.92 7.75 54.72
N ALA A 471 -52.38 8.31 55.83
CA ALA A 471 -51.87 9.54 56.42
C ALA A 471 -50.42 9.41 56.93
N GLY A 472 -50.03 8.25 57.46
CA GLY A 472 -48.67 7.94 57.91
C GLY A 472 -47.68 7.86 56.75
N VAL A 473 -48.04 7.17 55.67
CA VAL A 473 -47.20 7.11 54.44
C VAL A 473 -47.11 8.48 53.79
N SER A 474 -48.23 9.21 53.69
CA SER A 474 -48.26 10.57 53.13
C SER A 474 -47.36 11.53 53.91
N ARG A 475 -47.37 11.43 55.25
CA ARG A 475 -46.47 12.21 56.12
C ARG A 475 -45.02 11.85 55.87
N LEU A 476 -44.67 10.57 55.71
CA LEU A 476 -43.29 10.14 55.48
C LEU A 476 -42.75 10.64 54.13
N VAL A 477 -43.57 10.52 53.07
CA VAL A 477 -43.28 11.10 51.75
C VAL A 477 -43.11 12.62 51.84
N GLN A 478 -44.01 13.30 52.55
CA GLN A 478 -43.92 14.75 52.74
C GLN A 478 -42.66 15.15 53.52
N THR A 479 -42.26 14.35 54.51
CA THR A 479 -41.06 14.58 55.32
C THR A 479 -39.80 14.40 54.47
N TYR A 480 -39.76 13.39 53.61
CA TYR A 480 -38.67 13.20 52.63
C TYR A 480 -38.56 14.38 51.66
N TYR A 481 -39.65 14.81 51.04
CA TYR A 481 -39.62 15.98 50.15
C TYR A 481 -39.24 17.28 50.88
N GLN A 482 -39.64 17.44 52.15
CA GLN A 482 -39.21 18.56 52.99
C GLN A 482 -37.71 18.49 53.29
N GLN A 483 -37.17 17.30 53.56
CA GLN A 483 -35.75 17.08 53.82
C GLN A 483 -34.90 17.34 52.57
N VAL A 484 -35.31 16.83 51.40
CA VAL A 484 -34.67 17.12 50.12
C VAL A 484 -34.70 18.62 49.82
N ARG A 485 -35.83 19.29 50.06
CA ARG A 485 -35.94 20.74 49.86
C ARG A 485 -35.00 21.51 50.80
N ARG A 486 -34.86 21.12 52.06
CA ARG A 486 -33.92 21.73 53.00
C ARG A 486 -32.46 21.53 52.56
N VAL A 487 -32.09 20.31 52.18
CA VAL A 487 -30.73 19.99 51.71
C VAL A 487 -30.38 20.80 50.45
N LEU A 488 -31.31 20.92 49.50
CA LEU A 488 -31.12 21.74 48.31
C LEU A 488 -30.97 23.23 48.65
N GLN A 489 -31.80 23.75 49.57
CA GLN A 489 -31.76 25.15 49.98
C GLN A 489 -30.47 25.47 50.74
N GLU A 490 -30.02 24.60 51.64
CA GLU A 490 -28.72 24.72 52.32
C GLU A 490 -27.54 24.67 51.34
N HIS A 491 -27.61 23.81 50.31
CA HIS A 491 -26.59 23.75 49.28
C HIS A 491 -26.56 25.03 48.43
N GLU A 492 -27.72 25.57 48.06
CA GLU A 492 -27.82 26.85 47.35
C GLU A 492 -27.26 28.01 48.18
N ASP A 493 -27.59 28.08 49.48
CA ASP A 493 -27.08 29.09 50.40
C ASP A 493 -25.55 28.98 50.54
N ARG A 494 -25.02 27.76 50.77
CA ARG A 494 -23.57 27.53 50.84
C ARG A 494 -22.86 27.88 49.53
N ARG A 495 -23.46 27.55 48.39
CA ARG A 495 -22.93 27.90 47.06
C ARG A 495 -22.89 29.42 46.87
N LEU A 496 -23.94 30.14 47.29
CA LEU A 496 -23.99 31.59 47.22
C LEU A 496 -22.96 32.25 48.14
N GLU A 497 -22.80 31.74 49.37
CA GLU A 497 -21.76 32.20 50.29
C GLU A 497 -20.36 32.01 49.72
N HIS A 498 -20.04 30.83 49.18
CA HIS A 498 -18.73 30.55 48.58
C HIS A 498 -18.48 31.38 47.31
N LEU A 499 -19.51 31.67 46.51
CA LEU A 499 -19.36 32.55 45.37
C LEU A 499 -19.09 34.00 45.80
N ARG A 500 -19.71 34.46 46.89
CA ARG A 500 -19.46 35.79 47.46
C ARG A 500 -18.05 35.92 48.04
N THR A 501 -17.56 34.91 48.76
CA THR A 501 -16.18 34.91 49.29
C THR A 501 -15.16 34.94 48.15
N LEU A 502 -15.30 34.07 47.15
CA LEU A 502 -14.43 34.05 45.97
C LEU A 502 -14.48 35.36 45.16
N GLN A 503 -15.62 36.05 45.13
CA GLN A 503 -15.73 37.37 44.49
C GLN A 503 -15.03 38.47 45.30
N GLY A 504 -15.07 38.37 46.64
CA GLY A 504 -14.31 39.22 47.56
C GLY A 504 -12.80 39.03 47.38
N ASP A 505 -12.34 37.79 47.42
CA ASP A 505 -10.92 37.42 47.23
C ASP A 505 -10.38 37.89 45.89
N ARG A 506 -11.19 37.81 44.82
CA ARG A 506 -10.84 38.37 43.50
C ARG A 506 -10.65 39.89 43.53
N ARG A 507 -11.54 40.61 44.20
CA ARG A 507 -11.43 42.08 44.34
C ARG A 507 -10.21 42.47 45.16
N ASP A 508 -9.89 41.72 46.20
CA ASP A 508 -8.78 42.04 47.09
C ASP A 508 -7.42 41.65 46.49
N ASN A 509 -7.33 40.52 45.78
CA ASN A 509 -6.15 40.16 44.99
C ASN A 509 -5.85 41.20 43.89
N TYR A 510 -6.89 41.71 43.21
CA TYR A 510 -6.72 42.78 42.23
C TYR A 510 -6.21 44.09 42.87
N LYS A 511 -6.71 44.45 44.06
CA LYS A 511 -6.21 45.62 44.81
C LYS A 511 -4.77 45.43 45.28
N LEU A 512 -4.41 44.24 45.77
CA LEU A 512 -3.04 43.89 46.17
C LEU A 512 -2.08 43.98 44.98
N GLN A 513 -2.47 43.44 43.83
CA GLN A 513 -1.66 43.50 42.61
C GLN A 513 -1.48 44.94 42.10
N LYS A 514 -2.56 45.75 42.10
CA LYS A 514 -2.47 47.17 41.74
C LYS A 514 -1.57 47.97 42.70
N LYS A 515 -1.57 47.63 44.00
CA LYS A 515 -0.66 48.22 44.99
C LYS A 515 0.79 47.80 44.76
N GLN A 516 1.03 46.57 44.33
CA GLN A 516 2.37 46.04 44.02
C GLN A 516 2.94 46.66 42.74
N GLU A 517 2.11 46.95 41.73
CA GLU A 517 2.50 47.63 40.49
C GLU A 517 2.86 49.13 40.69
N LEU A 518 2.30 49.78 41.71
CA LEU A 518 2.61 51.16 42.09
C LEU A 518 3.85 51.28 42.99
N GLY A 519 4.39 50.16 43.49
CA GLY A 519 5.46 50.10 44.48
C GLY A 519 6.89 50.08 43.94
N ASP A 520 7.11 49.93 42.63
CA ASP A 520 8.44 49.89 42.02
C ASP A 520 8.78 51.19 41.27
N PRO A 521 9.40 52.20 41.92
CA PRO A 521 10.09 53.25 41.20
C PRO A 521 11.38 52.67 40.58
N SER A 522 11.44 52.61 39.25
CA SER A 522 12.70 52.42 38.54
C SER A 522 13.67 53.55 38.93
N PRO A 523 14.91 53.27 39.37
CA PRO A 523 15.89 54.32 39.57
C PRO A 523 16.21 54.94 38.21
N GLY A 524 15.83 56.19 38.04
CA GLY A 524 16.22 57.00 36.90
C GLY A 524 17.73 57.20 36.93
N ALA A 525 18.39 56.77 35.85
CA ALA A 525 19.76 57.16 35.56
C ALA A 525 19.80 58.68 35.36
N THR A 526 20.42 59.36 36.32
CA THR A 526 20.91 60.73 36.21
C THR A 526 21.95 60.78 35.08
N GLY A 527 21.85 61.80 34.23
CA GLY A 527 22.52 61.84 32.94
C GLY A 527 24.05 61.97 32.96
N ALA A 528 24.66 61.55 31.84
CA ALA A 528 25.90 62.11 31.33
C ALA A 528 26.04 61.75 29.84
N ASP A 529 26.35 62.78 29.08
CA ASP A 529 27.00 62.84 27.78
C ASP A 529 26.38 62.26 26.50
N GLY A 530 26.44 63.11 25.49
CA GLY A 530 25.79 62.92 24.21
C GLY A 530 26.58 62.08 23.23
N THR A 531 25.85 61.33 22.41
CA THR A 531 26.13 61.18 20.98
C THR A 531 24.91 60.54 20.34
N GLN A 532 24.59 60.95 19.11
CA GLN A 532 23.47 60.43 18.33
C GLN A 532 23.54 58.90 18.18
N GLU A 533 22.51 58.18 18.61
CA GLU A 533 22.20 56.85 18.05
C GLU A 533 20.67 56.64 17.91
N ALA A 534 20.21 56.90 16.69
CA ALA A 534 19.27 56.14 15.85
C ALA A 534 17.90 55.62 16.40
N PRO A 535 16.91 55.34 15.51
CA PRO A 535 15.53 54.93 15.86
C PRO A 535 15.41 53.60 16.63
N HIS A 536 16.53 52.91 16.86
CA HIS A 536 16.62 51.60 17.49
C HIS A 536 16.26 51.65 18.98
N GLY A 537 16.45 52.78 19.67
CA GLY A 537 16.10 52.94 21.09
C GLY A 537 14.59 53.04 21.37
N VAL A 538 13.78 53.44 20.39
CA VAL A 538 12.30 53.45 20.53
C VAL A 538 11.76 52.04 20.33
N TYR A 539 12.26 51.33 19.31
CA TYR A 539 11.88 49.94 19.07
C TYR A 539 12.27 49.02 20.23
N GLN A 540 13.46 49.20 20.82
CA GLN A 540 13.87 48.43 22.00
C GLN A 540 13.04 48.76 23.25
N ARG A 541 12.68 50.03 23.49
CA ARG A 541 11.77 50.43 24.58
C ARG A 541 10.35 49.89 24.38
N MET A 542 9.82 49.97 23.17
CA MET A 542 8.52 49.40 22.82
C MET A 542 8.52 47.88 22.97
N ARG A 543 9.60 47.21 22.55
CA ARG A 543 9.77 45.76 22.72
C ARG A 543 9.93 45.36 24.19
N ALA A 544 10.59 46.17 25.01
CA ALA A 544 10.68 45.96 26.46
C ALA A 544 9.33 46.18 27.15
N GLN A 545 8.57 47.21 26.77
CA GLN A 545 7.19 47.43 27.23
C GLN A 545 6.25 46.30 26.78
N GLN A 546 6.37 45.83 25.54
CA GLN A 546 5.59 44.71 25.03
C GLN A 546 5.93 43.41 25.80
N LYS A 547 7.20 43.14 26.07
CA LYS A 547 7.63 42.01 26.92
C LYS A 547 7.09 42.13 28.35
N LYS A 548 7.12 43.33 28.94
CA LYS A 548 6.56 43.59 30.28
C LYS A 548 5.04 43.39 30.31
N PHE A 549 4.33 43.88 29.29
CA PHE A 549 2.89 43.69 29.16
C PHE A 549 2.53 42.21 28.94
N LEU A 550 3.28 41.48 28.11
CA LEU A 550 3.09 40.04 27.91
C LEU A 550 3.38 39.25 29.20
N ALA A 551 4.40 39.63 29.98
CA ALA A 551 4.67 39.03 31.28
C ALA A 551 3.54 39.31 32.29
N GLN A 552 3.02 40.54 32.33
CA GLN A 552 1.87 40.91 33.17
C GLN A 552 0.60 40.17 32.73
N PHE A 553 0.37 40.06 31.43
CA PHE A 553 -0.77 39.35 30.86
C PHE A 553 -0.70 37.85 31.16
N THR A 554 0.49 37.23 31.05
CA THR A 554 0.66 35.80 31.38
C THR A 554 0.48 35.52 32.87
N VAL A 555 0.96 36.39 33.76
CA VAL A 555 0.69 36.30 35.21
C VAL A 555 -0.81 36.48 35.49
N HIS A 556 -1.46 37.46 34.85
CA HIS A 556 -2.90 37.67 35.00
C HIS A 556 -3.73 36.47 34.50
N GLN A 557 -3.34 35.86 33.37
CA GLN A 557 -4.01 34.66 32.85
C GLN A 557 -3.81 33.44 33.76
N ARG A 558 -2.62 33.27 34.36
CA ARG A 558 -2.36 32.21 35.34
C ARG A 558 -3.23 32.38 36.59
N ILE A 559 -3.27 33.58 37.17
CA ILE A 559 -4.12 33.87 38.35
C ILE A 559 -5.60 33.65 38.00
N ARG A 560 -6.06 34.07 36.81
CA ARG A 560 -7.43 33.80 36.36
C ARG A 560 -7.70 32.30 36.29
N LEU A 561 -6.81 31.53 35.69
CA LEU A 561 -6.94 30.08 35.57
C LEU A 561 -6.92 29.39 36.95
N ASP A 562 -6.03 29.79 37.85
CA ASP A 562 -5.93 29.23 39.20
C ASP A 562 -7.19 29.53 40.03
N THR A 563 -7.74 30.75 39.96
CA THR A 563 -9.01 31.08 40.63
C THR A 563 -10.20 30.32 40.04
N TRP A 564 -10.17 30.02 38.73
CA TRP A 564 -11.17 29.16 38.08
C TRP A 564 -11.05 27.71 38.54
N GLN A 565 -9.83 27.19 38.65
CA GLN A 565 -9.58 25.85 39.17
C GLN A 565 -9.97 25.70 40.64
N GLN A 566 -9.67 26.70 41.48
CA GLN A 566 -10.11 26.73 42.88
C GLN A 566 -11.63 26.76 42.99
N LYS A 567 -12.30 27.58 42.16
CA LYS A 567 -13.77 27.63 42.09
C LYS A 567 -14.37 26.28 41.67
N ALA A 568 -13.79 25.62 40.67
CA ALA A 568 -14.22 24.30 40.23
C ALA A 568 -14.09 23.27 41.36
N ARG A 569 -12.92 23.18 42.02
CA ARG A 569 -12.70 22.24 43.13
C ARG A 569 -13.65 22.43 44.31
N VAL A 570 -13.99 23.67 44.64
CA VAL A 570 -14.96 23.97 45.72
C VAL A 570 -16.37 23.58 45.31
N LEU A 571 -16.75 23.81 44.05
CA LEU A 571 -18.06 23.40 43.54
C LEU A 571 -18.17 21.87 43.48
N ASP A 572 -17.12 21.17 43.02
CA ASP A 572 -17.08 19.69 43.01
C ASP A 572 -17.20 19.12 44.43
N LEU A 573 -16.56 19.76 45.42
CA LEU A 573 -16.67 19.35 46.83
C LEU A 573 -18.10 19.56 47.37
N LEU A 574 -18.75 20.67 47.01
CA LEU A 574 -20.14 20.94 47.42
C LEU A 574 -21.13 20.01 46.73
N GLU A 575 -20.88 19.67 45.47
CA GLU A 575 -21.69 18.73 44.69
C GLU A 575 -21.58 17.31 45.26
N THR A 576 -20.37 16.85 45.55
CA THR A 576 -20.18 15.54 46.22
C THR A 576 -20.80 15.51 47.63
N GLN A 577 -20.76 16.62 48.38
CA GLN A 577 -21.47 16.72 49.65
C GLN A 577 -22.99 16.65 49.46
N LEU A 578 -23.54 17.36 48.48
CA LEU A 578 -24.97 17.31 48.15
C LEU A 578 -25.39 15.89 47.76
N GLU A 579 -24.62 15.22 46.90
CA GLU A 579 -24.87 13.83 46.51
C GLU A 579 -24.89 12.90 47.71
N THR A 580 -23.93 13.02 48.64
CA THR A 580 -23.93 12.20 49.87
C THR A 580 -25.15 12.47 50.75
N GLN A 581 -25.52 13.74 50.94
CA GLN A 581 -26.69 14.11 51.76
C GLN A 581 -28.02 13.66 51.15
N LEU A 582 -28.14 13.72 49.82
CA LEU A 582 -29.31 13.19 49.11
C LEU A 582 -29.35 11.67 49.16
N GLN A 583 -28.21 10.99 49.02
CA GLN A 583 -28.12 9.53 49.16
C GLN A 583 -28.49 9.08 50.58
N ASP A 584 -28.05 9.78 51.60
CA ASP A 584 -28.39 9.49 53.00
C ASP A 584 -29.90 9.71 53.26
N ALA A 585 -30.47 10.80 52.72
CA ALA A 585 -31.91 11.05 52.81
C ALA A 585 -32.74 9.99 52.09
N GLU A 586 -32.29 9.54 50.90
CA GLU A 586 -32.92 8.43 50.17
C GLU A 586 -32.83 7.10 50.91
N GLN A 587 -31.68 6.80 51.52
CA GLN A 587 -31.49 5.57 52.29
C GLN A 587 -32.34 5.56 53.56
N SER A 588 -32.41 6.69 54.28
CA SER A 588 -33.30 6.85 55.44
C SER A 588 -34.75 6.63 55.03
N PHE A 589 -35.20 7.29 53.96
CA PHE A 589 -36.56 7.14 53.43
C PHE A 589 -36.89 5.68 53.07
N MET A 590 -36.02 4.99 52.33
CA MET A 590 -36.24 3.59 51.96
C MET A 590 -36.23 2.66 53.18
N SER A 591 -35.38 2.92 54.17
CA SER A 591 -35.31 2.11 55.40
C SER A 591 -36.58 2.25 56.27
N GLU A 592 -37.11 3.47 56.38
CA GLU A 592 -38.34 3.73 57.12
C GLU A 592 -39.58 3.21 56.39
N LEU A 593 -39.63 3.37 55.06
CA LEU A 593 -40.71 2.84 54.23
C LEU A 593 -40.73 1.30 54.28
N ALA A 594 -39.57 0.65 54.28
CA ALA A 594 -39.47 -0.81 54.42
C ALA A 594 -39.82 -1.30 55.83
N ALA A 595 -39.46 -0.55 56.87
CA ALA A 595 -39.88 -0.84 58.24
C ALA A 595 -41.41 -0.78 58.39
N LEU A 596 -42.07 0.19 57.76
CA LEU A 596 -43.53 0.29 57.71
C LEU A 596 -44.18 -0.86 56.93
N ALA A 597 -43.56 -1.27 55.81
CA ALA A 597 -44.02 -2.41 55.01
C ALA A 597 -43.63 -3.78 55.61
N ARG A 598 -42.81 -3.81 56.68
CA ARG A 598 -42.20 -5.03 57.29
C ARG A 598 -41.49 -5.93 56.29
N VAL A 599 -40.89 -5.34 55.26
CA VAL A 599 -40.08 -6.06 54.28
C VAL A 599 -38.63 -6.11 54.78
N PRO A 600 -38.03 -7.30 54.99
CA PRO A 600 -36.63 -7.37 55.35
C PRO A 600 -35.77 -6.87 54.18
N LEU A 601 -35.15 -5.70 54.36
CA LEU A 601 -34.12 -5.21 53.46
C LEU A 601 -32.85 -6.03 53.72
N ALA A 602 -32.33 -6.72 52.70
CA ALA A 602 -30.98 -7.26 52.77
C ALA A 602 -30.01 -6.08 52.97
N GLU A 603 -29.18 -6.12 54.02
CA GLU A 603 -28.19 -5.09 54.34
C GLU A 603 -27.35 -4.74 53.10
N SER A 604 -27.67 -3.61 52.46
CA SER A 604 -26.80 -3.01 51.47
C SER A 604 -25.59 -2.47 52.21
N LYS A 605 -24.52 -3.24 52.25
CA LYS A 605 -23.23 -2.84 52.84
C LYS A 605 -22.86 -1.44 52.32
N PRO A 606 -22.56 -0.46 53.19
CA PRO A 606 -22.02 0.81 52.74
C PRO A 606 -20.70 0.59 52.02
N PHE A 607 -20.56 1.19 50.84
CA PHE A 607 -19.30 1.18 50.09
C PHE A 607 -18.17 1.77 50.95
N PRO A 608 -16.99 1.15 51.02
CA PRO A 608 -15.89 1.69 51.80
C PRO A 608 -15.34 2.94 51.10
N SER A 609 -15.60 4.12 51.67
CA SER A 609 -14.86 5.31 51.31
C SER A 609 -13.39 5.11 51.74
N LYS A 610 -12.47 5.28 50.80
CA LYS A 610 -11.04 5.10 51.02
C LYS A 610 -10.50 6.19 51.97
N ARG A 611 -10.29 5.85 53.24
CA ARG A 611 -9.27 6.45 54.14
C ARG A 611 -8.78 5.40 55.13
N GLY A 612 -7.48 5.12 55.14
CA GLY A 612 -6.80 4.51 56.30
C GLY A 612 -5.86 5.52 56.96
N PRO A 613 -5.02 5.14 57.95
CA PRO A 613 -5.10 4.01 58.90
C PRO A 613 -4.82 4.44 60.38
N SER A 614 -4.74 3.45 61.29
CA SER A 614 -4.20 3.41 62.68
C SER A 614 -5.29 2.96 63.67
N GLU A 615 -5.09 2.14 64.71
CA GLU A 615 -4.00 1.37 65.30
C GLU A 615 -4.71 0.30 66.17
N LYS A 616 -4.06 -0.85 66.42
CA LYS A 616 -4.62 -1.93 67.28
C LYS A 616 -4.72 -1.45 68.75
N PRO A 617 -5.45 -2.17 69.63
CA PRO A 617 -4.72 -3.20 70.38
C PRO A 617 -5.44 -4.54 70.61
N LEU A 618 -4.58 -5.51 70.89
CA LEU A 618 -4.77 -6.93 71.12
C LEU A 618 -5.47 -7.27 72.45
N LYS A 619 -6.29 -8.34 72.48
CA LYS A 619 -6.36 -9.35 73.57
C LYS A 619 -6.82 -10.70 72.99
N THR A 620 -5.90 -11.62 72.67
CA THR A 620 -5.48 -12.80 73.47
C THR A 620 -6.59 -13.84 73.77
N LYS A 621 -6.55 -15.03 73.14
CA LYS A 621 -5.95 -16.28 73.69
C LYS A 621 -6.39 -17.54 72.90
N ARG A 622 -5.36 -18.34 72.53
CA ARG A 622 -5.22 -19.82 72.47
C ARG A 622 -6.29 -20.67 71.73
N LYS A 623 -5.91 -21.36 70.62
CA LYS A 623 -5.41 -22.77 70.49
C LYS A 623 -6.47 -23.82 70.91
N LYS A 624 -6.80 -24.91 70.20
CA LYS A 624 -6.46 -25.58 68.92
C LYS A 624 -7.52 -26.74 68.72
N PRO A 625 -7.57 -27.44 67.56
CA PRO A 625 -8.69 -28.30 67.05
C PRO A 625 -8.41 -29.82 67.28
N PRO A 626 -8.94 -30.82 66.52
CA PRO A 626 -10.24 -31.11 65.84
C PRO A 626 -10.83 -32.49 66.31
N LEU A 627 -11.93 -32.99 65.71
CA LEU A 627 -12.26 -34.42 65.73
C LEU A 627 -12.97 -34.87 64.44
N ARG A 628 -12.60 -36.07 63.99
CA ARG A 628 -12.91 -36.77 62.73
C ARG A 628 -13.79 -37.98 63.04
N GLU A 629 -14.36 -38.58 61.98
CA GLU A 629 -14.97 -39.93 61.89
C GLU A 629 -16.38 -40.09 62.48
N ARG A 630 -17.31 -40.91 61.97
CA ARG A 630 -17.46 -41.87 60.84
C ARG A 630 -18.88 -42.46 61.02
N GLY A 631 -19.57 -42.89 59.96
CA GLY A 631 -20.76 -43.75 60.13
C GLY A 631 -21.62 -43.94 58.89
N ASP A 632 -21.32 -44.99 58.12
CA ASP A 632 -22.15 -45.59 57.06
C ASP A 632 -23.32 -46.42 57.61
N ALA A 633 -24.38 -46.54 56.79
CA ALA A 633 -25.22 -47.73 56.52
C ALA A 633 -26.39 -47.30 55.60
N GLY A 634 -26.84 -47.96 54.53
CA GLY A 634 -26.56 -49.22 53.85
C GLY A 634 -27.57 -49.34 52.67
N GLY A 635 -27.20 -50.01 51.57
CA GLY A 635 -28.07 -50.28 50.38
C GLY A 635 -29.08 -51.43 50.62
N PRO A 636 -29.58 -52.20 49.60
CA PRO A 636 -29.24 -52.29 48.16
C PRO A 636 -30.49 -52.36 47.21
N ASN A 637 -30.39 -52.30 45.88
CA ASN A 637 -30.28 -53.49 44.99
C ASN A 637 -30.23 -53.10 43.49
N HIS A 638 -29.30 -53.76 42.77
CA HIS A 638 -29.35 -54.45 41.46
C HIS A 638 -30.17 -53.85 40.28
N GLU A 639 -29.71 -53.77 39.03
CA GLU A 639 -28.75 -54.58 38.25
C GLU A 639 -27.97 -53.75 37.19
N ASP A 640 -26.73 -54.18 36.93
CA ASP A 640 -25.88 -53.93 35.74
C ASP A 640 -25.56 -55.34 35.17
N PRO A 641 -25.26 -55.57 33.86
CA PRO A 641 -23.96 -55.20 33.24
C PRO A 641 -24.06 -54.89 31.71
N ALA A 642 -23.06 -54.45 30.94
CA ALA A 642 -21.61 -54.69 30.93
C ALA A 642 -20.93 -53.53 30.13
N SER A 643 -19.85 -52.91 30.65
CA SER A 643 -18.41 -53.21 30.40
C SER A 643 -17.93 -52.81 29.01
N GLY A 644 -16.86 -52.06 28.76
CA GLY A 644 -15.70 -51.49 29.47
C GLY A 644 -14.86 -50.80 28.36
N GLU A 645 -13.75 -50.08 28.50
CA GLU A 645 -12.75 -49.86 29.54
C GLU A 645 -12.05 -48.51 29.20
N HIS A 646 -11.69 -47.74 30.22
CA HIS A 646 -10.62 -46.71 30.17
C HIS A 646 -9.31 -47.37 30.73
N PRO A 647 -8.16 -46.69 31.02
CA PRO A 647 -7.81 -45.26 30.92
C PRO A 647 -6.32 -44.92 30.56
N SER A 648 -6.03 -43.61 30.58
CA SER A 648 -4.79 -42.95 31.09
C SER A 648 -3.51 -42.83 30.24
N GLY A 649 -2.99 -41.59 30.18
CA GLY A 649 -1.54 -41.34 30.06
C GLY A 649 -1.13 -39.97 29.47
N SER A 650 -0.88 -38.98 30.33
CA SER A 650 0.00 -37.82 30.02
C SER A 650 1.47 -38.23 30.16
N LEU A 651 2.39 -37.67 29.34
CA LEU A 651 3.71 -37.12 29.76
C LEU A 651 4.56 -36.61 28.58
N SER A 652 5.61 -35.89 28.96
CA SER A 652 6.37 -34.82 28.28
C SER A 652 7.76 -35.24 27.73
N LYS A 653 8.47 -34.28 27.09
CA LYS A 653 9.87 -34.20 26.56
C LYS A 653 10.04 -34.52 25.07
N ARG A 654 10.57 -33.67 24.17
CA ARG A 654 11.76 -32.76 24.11
C ARG A 654 13.11 -33.50 24.10
N LEU A 655 13.79 -33.45 22.93
CA LEU A 655 15.23 -33.54 22.56
C LEU A 655 15.27 -34.05 21.09
N SER A 656 16.11 -33.66 20.13
CA SER A 656 17.31 -32.82 19.96
C SER A 656 17.45 -32.61 18.43
N GLN A 657 17.76 -31.42 17.87
CA GLN A 657 19.08 -30.78 17.77
C GLN A 657 20.09 -31.52 16.85
N GLN A 658 20.30 -30.98 15.64
CA GLN A 658 21.57 -30.85 14.89
C GLN A 658 21.29 -29.90 13.69
N GLU A 659 21.65 -28.61 13.71
CA GLU A 659 22.96 -28.01 13.37
C GLU A 659 23.55 -28.56 12.05
N GLY A 660 23.95 -27.76 11.07
CA GLY A 660 24.21 -26.34 11.06
C GLY A 660 24.44 -25.79 9.65
N ASP A 661 24.49 -24.46 9.66
CA ASP A 661 24.50 -23.48 8.59
C ASP A 661 25.90 -23.27 8.00
N VAL A 662 25.96 -22.39 6.99
CA VAL A 662 27.09 -21.58 6.47
C VAL A 662 27.30 -21.77 4.97
N GLY A 663 26.89 -20.74 4.22
CA GLY A 663 27.23 -20.52 2.83
C GLY A 663 28.57 -19.80 2.65
N ASP A 664 28.97 -19.63 1.38
CA ASP A 664 29.29 -18.36 0.72
C ASP A 664 30.08 -18.63 -0.58
N GLY A 665 29.95 -17.74 -1.58
CA GLY A 665 31.01 -17.44 -2.52
C GLY A 665 31.15 -18.23 -3.85
N GLU A 666 30.87 -17.50 -4.94
CA GLU A 666 31.64 -17.45 -6.20
C GLU A 666 31.42 -18.49 -7.35
N ASN A 667 30.96 -17.93 -8.48
CA ASN A 667 30.93 -18.45 -9.87
C ASN A 667 32.35 -18.51 -10.51
N PRO A 668 32.54 -18.87 -11.80
CA PRO A 668 32.03 -19.96 -12.65
C PRO A 668 33.16 -20.63 -13.49
N LYS A 669 32.92 -21.80 -14.12
CA LYS A 669 33.47 -22.30 -15.42
C LYS A 669 33.70 -23.82 -15.42
N LYS A 670 33.34 -24.44 -16.55
CA LYS A 670 33.50 -25.86 -16.96
C LYS A 670 32.48 -26.77 -16.26
N MET A 671 31.53 -27.41 -16.95
CA MET A 671 31.78 -28.33 -18.06
C MET A 671 30.62 -28.39 -19.06
N LEU A 672 30.94 -28.12 -20.33
CA LEU A 672 30.27 -28.69 -21.49
C LEU A 672 30.73 -30.15 -21.65
N LYS A 673 29.79 -31.11 -21.68
CA LYS A 673 29.65 -32.11 -22.77
C LYS A 673 28.59 -33.19 -22.48
N LYS A 674 27.62 -33.23 -23.41
CA LYS A 674 27.00 -34.41 -24.06
C LYS A 674 26.14 -35.38 -23.24
N ARG A 675 24.84 -35.39 -23.54
CA ARG A 675 24.10 -36.40 -24.36
C ARG A 675 22.63 -35.90 -24.44
N SER A 676 22.09 -35.54 -25.60
CA SER A 676 21.63 -36.39 -26.72
C SER A 676 20.46 -37.31 -26.34
N GLN A 677 19.32 -37.08 -27.02
CA GLN A 677 18.07 -37.87 -27.09
C GLN A 677 16.99 -37.54 -26.05
N LEU A 678 16.16 -36.53 -26.35
CA LEU A 678 14.72 -36.66 -26.69
C LEU A 678 14.17 -35.29 -27.09
#